data_AF-A0AAJ0FRS4-F1
#
_entry.id   AF-A0AAJ0FRS4-F1
#
_cell.length_a   1.000
_cell.length_b   1.000
_cell.length_c   1.000
_cell.angle_alpha   90.00
_cell.angle_beta   90.00
_cell.angle_gamma   90.00
#
_symmetry.space_group_name_H-M   'P 1'
#
loop_
_entity.id
_entity.type
_entity.pdbx_description
1 polymer ?
#
loop_
_entity_poly.entity_id
_entity_poly.type
_entity_poly.pdbx_seq_one_letter_code
_entity_poly.pdbx_strand_id
1 'polypeptide(L)'
;MSDLSKNFETLQLHAGQSPDSATSSRAVPIYATTSYVFNDSAHAARLFGLKEFGNIYSRIMNPTVDVFEKRIAALEGGVAAVAAASGQAAQFMALTALAHAGDNIVSTSNLYGGTYNQLKVFLPRLGIHTKFVNGDKAEDIAAAIDDKTKAVYLESIGNPRYNVPDFEAIAKVAHEKGVPLIVDNTFGAGGYFVRPIDHGADIVVHSATKWIGGHGTTIGGVIVDSGKFDWGKHAARFPQFVEPSEGYHGLKFWETFGPISFAIRVRVEILRDLGAALNPFAAQQLILGIETLSLRAERHAQNALALAKYLQKSPYVNWVSYPGLDDHPSHEIAKKYLKRGFGGVLSFGVKGGGAAGSQVVDGFKLISNLANVGDSKTLAIHPWTTTHEQLSDEEKISSGTTEDLIRISVGTEHIDDIIADFEQSPNLPRNPHPKATMKLSPSALLGLLPLFALSATAATTTTTTTTVTFRVPASHALPNPNALPPSTRATLSSPGEARSAALTADNSFVFRNLSAGSYLVDVHCPTHAFAPVRLDVGADEAAAWESFRGNDWDNRGEALLVLDGGMFEVRALGAKGYFMERSKFSILSILRQPMILLGLVSMGIFIGMPYLVDNMDPEMRAEWDERQKSNPMNGIMGSATGQPGANPIGNFDMAAFLAGSSKKDDAIAAPSTPSGNGGGGKKKR
;
A
#
# COMPACT_ATOMS: atom_id res chain seq x y z
N MET A 1 -23.00 -23.41 10.93
CA MET A 1 -23.47 -22.04 11.28
C MET A 1 -24.29 -21.41 10.15
N SER A 2 -23.93 -21.60 8.87
CA SER A 2 -24.82 -21.26 7.72
C SER A 2 -26.19 -21.93 7.82
N ASP A 3 -26.26 -23.10 8.44
CA ASP A 3 -27.52 -23.83 8.67
C ASP A 3 -28.40 -23.18 9.75
N LEU A 4 -27.83 -22.29 10.58
CA LEU A 4 -28.53 -21.62 11.69
C LEU A 4 -29.03 -20.23 11.32
N SER A 5 -28.37 -19.55 10.37
CA SER A 5 -28.78 -18.21 9.92
C SER A 5 -28.25 -17.92 8.52
N LYS A 6 -29.06 -17.25 7.71
CA LYS A 6 -28.68 -16.69 6.40
C LYS A 6 -28.44 -15.18 6.46
N ASN A 7 -28.54 -14.56 7.64
CA ASN A 7 -28.40 -13.12 7.81
C ASN A 7 -26.92 -12.72 7.84
N PHE A 8 -26.56 -11.71 7.05
CA PHE A 8 -25.18 -11.25 6.85
C PHE A 8 -24.47 -10.92 8.17
N GLU A 9 -25.14 -10.18 9.05
CA GLU A 9 -24.60 -9.67 10.31
C GLU A 9 -24.27 -10.81 11.29
N THR A 10 -24.97 -11.94 11.19
CA THR A 10 -24.65 -13.15 11.96
C THR A 10 -23.53 -13.94 11.29
N LEU A 11 -23.57 -14.08 9.96
CA LEU A 11 -22.57 -14.82 9.20
C LEU A 11 -21.18 -14.19 9.34
N GLN A 12 -21.06 -12.86 9.31
CA GLN A 12 -19.78 -12.16 9.42
C GLN A 12 -19.06 -12.41 10.76
N LEU A 13 -19.79 -12.85 11.79
CA LEU A 13 -19.24 -13.17 13.12
C LEU A 13 -18.94 -14.65 13.32
N HIS A 14 -19.59 -15.54 12.56
CA HIS A 14 -19.69 -16.96 12.92
C HIS A 14 -19.42 -17.94 11.79
N ALA A 15 -19.57 -17.55 10.52
CA ALA A 15 -19.28 -18.44 9.42
C ALA A 15 -17.80 -18.84 9.41
N GLY A 16 -17.55 -20.10 9.05
CA GLY A 16 -16.21 -20.68 8.98
C GLY A 16 -15.57 -21.05 10.33
N GLN A 17 -16.17 -20.69 11.47
CA GLN A 17 -15.53 -20.86 12.78
C GLN A 17 -16.40 -21.65 13.77
N SER A 18 -15.76 -22.56 14.49
CA SER A 18 -16.22 -23.10 15.79
C SER A 18 -15.20 -22.74 16.87
N PRO A 19 -15.58 -22.71 18.17
CA PRO A 19 -14.59 -22.60 19.25
C PRO A 19 -13.48 -23.64 19.09
N ASP A 20 -12.24 -23.23 19.37
CA ASP A 20 -11.08 -24.13 19.21
C ASP A 20 -11.25 -25.38 20.07
N SER A 21 -11.09 -26.56 19.48
CA SER A 21 -11.39 -27.82 20.18
C SER A 21 -10.38 -28.16 21.28
N ALA A 22 -9.16 -27.63 21.21
CA ALA A 22 -8.11 -27.93 22.19
C ALA A 22 -8.19 -27.03 23.43
N THR A 23 -8.60 -25.77 23.25
CA THR A 23 -8.52 -24.73 24.28
C THR A 23 -9.86 -24.04 24.59
N SER A 24 -10.90 -24.31 23.79
CA SER A 24 -12.16 -23.57 23.80
C SER A 24 -12.02 -22.07 23.52
N SER A 25 -10.92 -21.64 22.88
CA SER A 25 -10.74 -20.24 22.47
C SER A 25 -11.91 -19.81 21.57
N ARG A 26 -12.53 -18.68 21.93
CA ARG A 26 -13.63 -18.09 21.15
C ARG A 26 -13.11 -17.28 19.97
N ALA A 27 -12.00 -16.58 20.12
CA ALA A 27 -11.33 -15.90 19.01
C ALA A 27 -10.60 -16.92 18.13
N VAL A 28 -10.49 -16.62 16.84
CA VAL A 28 -9.74 -17.45 15.89
C VAL A 28 -8.26 -17.45 16.27
N PRO A 29 -7.64 -18.60 16.54
CA PRO A 29 -6.21 -18.67 16.79
C PRO A 29 -5.40 -18.28 15.55
N ILE A 30 -4.21 -17.70 15.76
CA ILE A 30 -3.24 -17.46 14.69
C ILE A 30 -2.31 -18.67 14.59
N TYR A 31 -2.50 -19.50 13.57
CA TYR A 31 -1.62 -20.62 13.27
C TYR A 31 -0.40 -20.13 12.49
N ALA A 32 0.52 -19.47 13.18
CA ALA A 32 1.81 -19.00 12.64
C ALA A 32 2.81 -20.15 12.43
N THR A 33 2.43 -21.12 11.60
CA THR A 33 3.22 -22.30 11.26
C THR A 33 3.38 -22.40 9.75
N THR A 34 4.42 -23.11 9.32
CA THR A 34 4.60 -23.49 7.91
C THR A 34 4.02 -24.86 7.61
N SER A 35 4.11 -25.81 8.56
CA SER A 35 3.92 -27.24 8.33
C SER A 35 3.05 -27.87 9.42
N TYR A 36 2.46 -29.03 9.10
CA TYR A 36 1.59 -29.78 9.99
C TYR A 36 2.07 -31.23 10.10
N VAL A 37 2.01 -31.80 11.32
CA VAL A 37 2.41 -33.18 11.57
C VAL A 37 1.37 -34.14 11.01
N PHE A 38 1.81 -35.17 10.30
CA PHE A 38 0.94 -36.26 9.84
C PHE A 38 0.80 -37.33 10.92
N ASN A 39 -0.38 -37.95 11.02
CA ASN A 39 -0.62 -39.09 11.91
C ASN A 39 0.31 -40.28 11.59
N ASP A 40 0.48 -40.58 10.30
CA ASP A 40 1.38 -41.59 9.77
C ASP A 40 1.65 -41.34 8.27
N SER A 41 2.48 -42.18 7.63
CA SER A 41 2.82 -42.06 6.21
C SER A 41 1.62 -42.32 5.28
N ALA A 42 0.65 -43.13 5.69
CA ALA A 42 -0.54 -43.41 4.88
C ALA A 42 -1.50 -42.20 4.87
N HIS A 43 -1.65 -41.52 6.02
CA HIS A 43 -2.35 -40.24 6.11
C HIS A 43 -1.71 -39.18 5.21
N ALA A 44 -0.38 -39.04 5.25
CA ALA A 44 0.33 -38.14 4.34
C ALA A 44 0.01 -38.45 2.86
N ALA A 45 0.10 -39.73 2.45
CA ALA A 45 -0.19 -40.15 1.08
C ALA A 45 -1.65 -39.85 0.65
N ARG A 46 -2.62 -40.00 1.56
CA ARG A 46 -4.03 -39.64 1.26
C ARG A 46 -4.22 -38.14 1.08
N LEU A 47 -3.56 -37.31 1.90
CA LEU A 47 -3.61 -35.85 1.76
C LEU A 47 -3.00 -35.39 0.43
N PHE A 48 -1.79 -35.85 0.09
CA PHE A 48 -1.13 -35.50 -1.18
C PHE A 48 -1.88 -36.02 -2.41
N GLY A 49 -2.54 -37.17 -2.29
CA GLY A 49 -3.40 -37.73 -3.34
C GLY A 49 -4.80 -37.10 -3.42
N LEU A 50 -5.09 -36.06 -2.63
CA LEU A 50 -6.41 -35.42 -2.50
C LEU A 50 -7.56 -36.40 -2.20
N LYS A 51 -7.25 -37.51 -1.53
CA LYS A 51 -8.23 -38.52 -1.09
C LYS A 51 -8.83 -38.18 0.27
N GLU A 52 -8.20 -37.26 0.99
CA GLU A 52 -8.60 -36.77 2.30
C GLU A 52 -8.27 -35.27 2.36
N PHE A 53 -9.20 -34.46 2.86
CA PHE A 53 -8.94 -33.04 3.10
C PHE A 53 -8.18 -32.86 4.41
N GLY A 54 -7.16 -32.00 4.42
CA GLY A 54 -6.40 -31.70 5.60
C GLY A 54 -5.23 -30.75 5.34
N ASN A 55 -4.59 -30.33 6.40
CA ASN A 55 -3.46 -29.40 6.32
C ASN A 55 -2.16 -30.15 6.01
N ILE A 56 -1.42 -29.66 5.02
CA ILE A 56 -0.11 -30.17 4.62
C ILE A 56 0.94 -29.08 4.90
N TYR A 57 0.75 -27.92 4.26
CA TYR A 57 1.66 -26.78 4.32
C TYR A 57 0.89 -25.47 4.14
N SER A 58 1.25 -24.44 4.90
CA SER A 58 0.53 -23.15 4.95
C SER A 58 0.50 -22.38 3.63
N ARG A 59 1.37 -22.71 2.66
CA ARG A 59 1.33 -22.13 1.30
C ARG A 59 0.03 -22.47 0.56
N ILE A 60 -0.65 -23.57 0.90
CA ILE A 60 -1.87 -24.01 0.22
C ILE A 60 -3.09 -24.04 1.15
N MET A 61 -2.90 -24.26 2.46
CA MET A 61 -3.98 -24.30 3.43
C MET A 61 -3.45 -24.03 4.84
N ASN A 62 -4.12 -23.13 5.57
CA ASN A 62 -3.81 -22.78 6.95
C ASN A 62 -5.12 -22.58 7.72
N PRO A 63 -5.31 -23.09 8.95
CA PRO A 63 -6.60 -23.01 9.65
C PRO A 63 -7.09 -21.58 9.90
N THR A 64 -6.21 -20.60 10.15
CA THR A 64 -6.61 -19.19 10.29
C THR A 64 -7.14 -18.65 8.96
N VAL A 65 -6.46 -18.98 7.86
CA VAL A 65 -6.85 -18.58 6.50
C VAL A 65 -8.16 -19.27 6.08
N ASP A 66 -8.34 -20.53 6.44
CA ASP A 66 -9.55 -21.33 6.13
C ASP A 66 -10.81 -20.72 6.77
N VAL A 67 -10.72 -20.19 8.00
CA VAL A 67 -11.84 -19.44 8.61
C VAL A 67 -12.18 -18.21 7.77
N PHE A 68 -11.18 -17.43 7.35
CA PHE A 68 -11.38 -16.26 6.50
C PHE A 68 -12.04 -16.62 5.17
N GLU A 69 -11.53 -17.65 4.49
CA GLU A 69 -12.06 -18.15 3.22
C GLU A 69 -13.53 -18.59 3.36
N LYS A 70 -13.82 -19.48 4.32
CA LYS A 70 -15.19 -19.97 4.57
C LYS A 70 -16.15 -18.85 4.94
N ARG A 71 -15.68 -17.85 5.69
CA ARG A 71 -16.51 -16.71 6.10
C ARG A 71 -16.88 -15.85 4.89
N ILE A 72 -15.92 -15.48 4.04
CA ILE A 72 -16.20 -14.72 2.82
C ILE A 72 -17.09 -15.51 1.85
N ALA A 73 -16.83 -16.81 1.66
CA ALA A 73 -17.68 -17.66 0.81
C ALA A 73 -19.14 -17.62 1.29
N ALA A 74 -19.39 -17.73 2.60
CA ALA A 74 -20.73 -17.64 3.16
C ALA A 74 -21.38 -16.25 2.98
N LEU A 75 -20.61 -15.16 3.07
CA LEU A 75 -21.12 -13.81 2.89
C LEU A 75 -21.50 -13.52 1.43
N GLU A 76 -20.72 -13.99 0.47
CA GLU A 76 -20.99 -13.87 -0.98
C GLU A 76 -22.03 -14.89 -1.49
N GLY A 77 -22.35 -15.93 -0.70
CA GLY A 77 -23.24 -17.01 -1.14
C GLY A 77 -22.56 -18.03 -2.07
N GLY A 78 -21.23 -18.14 -2.00
CA GLY A 78 -20.45 -19.15 -2.70
C GLY A 78 -20.29 -20.46 -1.92
N VAL A 79 -19.74 -21.47 -2.59
CA VAL A 79 -19.51 -22.81 -2.02
C VAL A 79 -18.10 -22.97 -1.43
N ALA A 80 -17.13 -22.21 -1.93
CA ALA A 80 -15.75 -22.25 -1.49
C ALA A 80 -15.03 -20.93 -1.81
N ALA A 81 -13.92 -20.67 -1.11
CA ALA A 81 -13.06 -19.54 -1.42
C ALA A 81 -11.58 -19.91 -1.30
N VAL A 82 -10.73 -19.14 -1.97
CA VAL A 82 -9.26 -19.25 -1.91
C VAL A 82 -8.68 -17.87 -1.68
N ALA A 83 -7.98 -17.69 -0.57
CA ALA A 83 -7.32 -16.44 -0.21
C ALA A 83 -6.00 -16.28 -0.96
N ALA A 84 -5.65 -15.02 -1.23
CA ALA A 84 -4.46 -14.64 -1.98
C ALA A 84 -3.70 -13.51 -1.25
N ALA A 85 -2.43 -13.35 -1.57
CA ALA A 85 -1.58 -12.31 -1.00
C ALA A 85 -2.05 -10.87 -1.30
N SER A 86 -2.86 -10.66 -2.35
CA SER A 86 -3.45 -9.36 -2.71
C SER A 86 -4.66 -9.55 -3.63
N GLY A 87 -5.46 -8.50 -3.84
CA GLY A 87 -6.54 -8.51 -4.85
C GLY A 87 -6.01 -8.77 -6.27
N GLN A 88 -4.87 -8.18 -6.62
CA GLN A 88 -4.19 -8.42 -7.91
C GLN A 88 -3.77 -9.88 -8.08
N ALA A 89 -3.34 -10.55 -7.01
CA ALA A 89 -3.06 -11.97 -7.02
C ALA A 89 -4.36 -12.80 -7.15
N ALA A 90 -5.44 -12.42 -6.45
CA ALA A 90 -6.73 -13.11 -6.55
C ALA A 90 -7.27 -13.12 -8.00
N GLN A 91 -7.34 -11.95 -8.65
CA GLN A 91 -7.78 -11.89 -10.06
C GLN A 91 -6.84 -12.67 -11.00
N PHE A 92 -5.52 -12.58 -10.78
CA PHE A 92 -4.55 -13.27 -11.62
C PHE A 92 -4.71 -14.79 -11.51
N MET A 93 -4.84 -15.30 -10.28
CA MET A 93 -5.02 -16.73 -10.06
C MET A 93 -6.36 -17.22 -10.61
N ALA A 94 -7.43 -16.43 -10.49
CA ALA A 94 -8.74 -16.78 -11.07
C ALA A 94 -8.69 -16.86 -12.59
N LEU A 95 -8.05 -15.89 -13.26
CA LEU A 95 -7.93 -15.85 -14.71
C LEU A 95 -7.01 -16.95 -15.24
N THR A 96 -5.86 -17.19 -14.61
CA THR A 96 -4.91 -18.24 -15.03
C THR A 96 -5.36 -19.65 -14.66
N ALA A 97 -6.36 -19.79 -13.78
CA ALA A 97 -7.09 -21.05 -13.61
C ALA A 97 -8.06 -21.35 -14.77
N LEU A 98 -8.27 -20.43 -15.72
CA LEU A 98 -9.19 -20.61 -16.84
C LEU A 98 -8.51 -20.47 -18.20
N ALA A 99 -7.64 -19.48 -18.34
CA ALA A 99 -6.98 -19.09 -19.58
C ALA A 99 -5.50 -19.45 -19.59
N HIS A 100 -5.05 -19.95 -20.74
CA HIS A 100 -3.65 -20.27 -21.03
C HIS A 100 -3.14 -19.49 -22.24
N ALA A 101 -1.88 -19.66 -22.60
CA ALA A 101 -1.31 -19.01 -23.78
C ALA A 101 -2.12 -19.35 -25.05
N GLY A 102 -2.50 -18.31 -25.80
CA GLY A 102 -3.35 -18.39 -27.00
C GLY A 102 -4.85 -18.22 -26.72
N ASP A 103 -5.27 -18.16 -25.45
CA ASP A 103 -6.65 -17.86 -25.08
C ASP A 103 -6.89 -16.34 -24.94
N ASN A 104 -8.18 -15.97 -24.86
CA ASN A 104 -8.57 -14.60 -24.54
C ASN A 104 -9.62 -14.52 -23.43
N ILE A 105 -9.79 -13.32 -22.89
CA ILE A 105 -10.91 -12.94 -22.04
C ILE A 105 -11.61 -11.72 -22.64
N VAL A 106 -12.88 -11.54 -22.29
CA VAL A 106 -13.65 -10.33 -22.62
C VAL A 106 -13.83 -9.52 -21.35
N SER A 107 -13.57 -8.22 -21.38
CA SER A 107 -13.77 -7.34 -20.23
C SER A 107 -14.25 -5.97 -20.64
N THR A 108 -15.01 -5.30 -19.77
CA THR A 108 -15.33 -3.89 -19.97
C THR A 108 -14.06 -3.03 -19.80
N SER A 109 -14.05 -1.80 -20.32
CA SER A 109 -13.01 -0.82 -20.02
C SER A 109 -13.17 -0.11 -18.67
N ASN A 110 -14.30 -0.31 -17.98
CA ASN A 110 -14.66 0.35 -16.73
C ASN A 110 -14.03 -0.38 -15.53
N LEU A 111 -12.69 -0.31 -15.44
CA LEU A 111 -11.90 -1.09 -14.49
C LEU A 111 -11.00 -0.20 -13.63
N TYR A 112 -10.66 -0.70 -12.46
CA TYR A 112 -9.51 -0.25 -11.69
C TYR A 112 -8.25 -0.24 -12.58
N GLY A 113 -7.52 0.87 -12.57
CA GLY A 113 -6.34 1.06 -13.41
C GLY A 113 -5.27 -0.04 -13.27
N GLY A 114 -5.08 -0.58 -12.05
CA GLY A 114 -4.17 -1.72 -11.85
C GLY A 114 -4.66 -2.99 -12.55
N THR A 115 -5.97 -3.26 -12.53
CA THR A 115 -6.59 -4.36 -13.26
C THR A 115 -6.48 -4.16 -14.76
N TYR A 116 -6.83 -2.97 -15.26
CA TYR A 116 -6.67 -2.62 -16.68
C TYR A 116 -5.23 -2.85 -17.15
N ASN A 117 -4.24 -2.38 -16.39
CA ASN A 117 -2.83 -2.61 -16.71
C ASN A 117 -2.44 -4.09 -16.65
N GLN A 118 -2.93 -4.85 -15.67
CA GLN A 118 -2.70 -6.30 -15.61
C GLN A 118 -3.23 -7.00 -16.87
N LEU A 119 -4.44 -6.64 -17.31
CA LEU A 119 -5.10 -7.22 -18.49
C LEU A 119 -4.50 -6.78 -19.83
N LYS A 120 -4.08 -5.50 -19.95
CA LYS A 120 -3.53 -4.90 -21.18
C LYS A 120 -2.04 -5.16 -21.37
N VAL A 121 -1.26 -5.23 -20.29
CA VAL A 121 0.21 -5.23 -20.35
C VAL A 121 0.82 -6.52 -19.80
N PHE A 122 0.35 -7.01 -18.65
CA PHE A 122 0.98 -8.15 -17.99
C PHE A 122 0.55 -9.49 -18.61
N LEU A 123 -0.75 -9.74 -18.73
CA LEU A 123 -1.27 -11.01 -19.27
C LEU A 123 -0.84 -11.31 -20.71
N PRO A 124 -0.72 -10.34 -21.63
CA PRO A 124 -0.23 -10.63 -22.98
C PRO A 124 1.20 -11.16 -23.02
N ARG A 125 2.04 -10.86 -22.01
CA ARG A 125 3.39 -11.44 -21.88
C ARG A 125 3.35 -12.94 -21.55
N LEU A 126 2.23 -13.41 -21.03
CA LEU A 126 1.93 -14.83 -20.77
C LEU A 126 1.09 -15.44 -21.89
N GLY A 127 0.88 -14.73 -23.00
CA GLY A 127 0.09 -15.18 -24.14
C GLY A 127 -1.44 -15.14 -23.93
N ILE A 128 -1.93 -14.50 -22.87
CA ILE A 128 -3.37 -14.34 -22.61
C ILE A 128 -3.78 -12.92 -23.00
N HIS A 129 -4.72 -12.79 -23.94
CA HIS A 129 -5.13 -11.49 -24.47
C HIS A 129 -6.50 -11.06 -23.94
N THR A 130 -6.69 -9.76 -23.73
CA THR A 130 -7.97 -9.19 -23.31
C THR A 130 -8.62 -8.44 -24.47
N LYS A 131 -9.89 -8.74 -24.75
CA LYS A 131 -10.74 -7.96 -25.64
C LYS A 131 -11.55 -6.98 -24.80
N PHE A 132 -11.23 -5.69 -24.90
CA PHE A 132 -11.94 -4.65 -24.18
C PHE A 132 -13.20 -4.22 -24.92
N VAL A 133 -14.32 -4.16 -24.21
CA VAL A 133 -15.60 -3.62 -24.67
C VAL A 133 -15.83 -2.27 -24.00
N ASN A 134 -16.27 -1.28 -24.77
CA ASN A 134 -16.58 0.04 -24.24
C ASN A 134 -18.00 0.03 -23.65
N GLY A 135 -18.12 0.24 -22.34
CA GLY A 135 -19.40 0.16 -21.61
C GLY A 135 -19.78 -1.26 -21.22
N ASP A 136 -21.05 -1.44 -20.80
CA ASP A 136 -21.53 -2.66 -20.13
C ASP A 136 -22.71 -3.32 -20.84
N LYS A 137 -22.92 -3.05 -22.12
CA LYS A 137 -24.03 -3.64 -22.88
C LYS A 137 -23.77 -5.12 -23.10
N ALA A 138 -24.78 -5.95 -22.79
CA ALA A 138 -24.68 -7.40 -22.93
C ALA A 138 -24.44 -7.81 -24.39
N GLU A 139 -25.01 -7.09 -25.35
CA GLU A 139 -24.86 -7.39 -26.78
C GLU A 139 -23.41 -7.19 -27.26
N ASP A 140 -22.76 -6.14 -26.79
CA ASP A 140 -21.37 -5.82 -27.16
C ASP A 140 -20.40 -6.84 -26.54
N ILE A 141 -20.67 -7.26 -25.29
CA ILE A 141 -19.94 -8.36 -24.63
C ILE A 141 -20.15 -9.67 -25.40
N ALA A 142 -21.39 -9.99 -25.75
CA ALA A 142 -21.71 -11.18 -26.52
C ALA A 142 -20.96 -11.19 -27.85
N ALA A 143 -20.92 -10.08 -28.58
CA ALA A 143 -20.22 -9.96 -29.86
C ALA A 143 -18.71 -10.22 -29.76
N ALA A 144 -18.08 -9.88 -28.63
CA ALA A 144 -16.64 -10.07 -28.41
C ALA A 144 -16.23 -11.52 -28.08
N ILE A 145 -17.16 -12.36 -27.62
CA ILE A 145 -16.90 -13.76 -27.22
C ILE A 145 -16.71 -14.66 -28.45
N ASP A 146 -15.59 -15.38 -28.48
CA ASP A 146 -15.24 -16.41 -29.48
C ASP A 146 -14.91 -17.78 -28.84
N ASP A 147 -14.43 -18.73 -29.65
CA ASP A 147 -14.08 -20.09 -29.22
C ASP A 147 -12.87 -20.16 -28.27
N LYS A 148 -12.07 -19.09 -28.20
CA LYS A 148 -10.90 -18.97 -27.33
C LYS A 148 -11.18 -18.14 -26.06
N THR A 149 -12.35 -17.52 -25.95
CA THR A 149 -12.74 -16.77 -24.75
C THR A 149 -12.92 -17.70 -23.55
N LYS A 150 -12.29 -17.37 -22.41
CA LYS A 150 -12.32 -18.19 -21.19
C LYS A 150 -13.03 -17.55 -20.00
N ALA A 151 -13.26 -16.24 -20.06
CA ALA A 151 -14.01 -15.52 -19.05
C ALA A 151 -14.59 -14.23 -19.63
N VAL A 152 -15.74 -13.81 -19.08
CA VAL A 152 -16.17 -12.41 -19.07
C VAL A 152 -15.80 -11.81 -17.73
N TYR A 153 -15.16 -10.64 -17.70
CA TYR A 153 -14.72 -9.98 -16.47
C TYR A 153 -15.30 -8.57 -16.35
N LEU A 154 -15.89 -8.25 -15.20
CA LEU A 154 -16.42 -6.92 -14.87
C LEU A 154 -16.21 -6.56 -13.40
N GLU A 155 -16.43 -5.28 -13.06
CA GLU A 155 -16.48 -4.79 -11.68
C GLU A 155 -17.93 -4.55 -11.26
N SER A 156 -18.28 -4.82 -10.00
CA SER A 156 -19.65 -4.61 -9.52
C SER A 156 -20.07 -3.14 -9.49
N ILE A 157 -19.10 -2.25 -9.28
CA ILE A 157 -19.20 -0.81 -9.46
C ILE A 157 -17.92 -0.36 -10.18
N GLY A 158 -18.02 0.01 -11.46
CA GLY A 158 -16.87 0.36 -12.28
C GLY A 158 -16.20 1.65 -11.82
N ASN A 159 -14.87 1.70 -11.86
CA ASN A 159 -14.08 2.89 -11.50
C ASN A 159 -13.49 3.53 -12.76
N PRO A 160 -13.51 4.87 -12.94
CA PRO A 160 -14.01 5.94 -12.07
C PRO A 160 -15.46 6.38 -12.31
N ARG A 161 -16.20 5.72 -13.22
CA ARG A 161 -17.54 6.17 -13.64
C ARG A 161 -18.67 5.78 -12.69
N TYR A 162 -18.43 4.85 -11.78
CA TYR A 162 -19.41 4.23 -10.88
C TYR A 162 -20.62 3.64 -11.60
N ASN A 163 -20.43 3.18 -12.83
CA ASN A 163 -21.41 2.39 -13.55
C ASN A 163 -21.67 1.06 -12.81
N VAL A 164 -22.93 0.65 -12.75
CA VAL A 164 -23.34 -0.66 -12.24
C VAL A 164 -23.82 -1.48 -13.43
N PRO A 165 -23.11 -2.57 -13.81
CA PRO A 165 -23.47 -3.36 -14.98
C PRO A 165 -24.70 -4.25 -14.72
N ASP A 166 -25.40 -4.65 -15.79
CA ASP A 166 -26.50 -5.61 -15.70
C ASP A 166 -25.95 -7.04 -15.60
N PHE A 167 -25.70 -7.48 -14.36
CA PHE A 167 -25.13 -8.81 -14.11
C PHE A 167 -25.96 -9.93 -14.74
N GLU A 168 -27.29 -9.83 -14.71
CA GLU A 168 -28.18 -10.90 -15.18
C GLU A 168 -28.15 -10.99 -16.70
N ALA A 169 -28.23 -9.85 -17.39
CA ALA A 169 -28.16 -9.81 -18.84
C ALA A 169 -26.77 -10.27 -19.34
N ILE A 170 -25.69 -9.85 -18.68
CA ILE A 170 -24.32 -10.23 -19.05
C ILE A 170 -24.04 -11.70 -18.77
N ALA A 171 -24.44 -12.21 -17.59
CA ALA A 171 -24.30 -13.62 -17.24
C ALA A 171 -25.03 -14.49 -18.26
N LYS A 172 -26.26 -14.12 -18.62
CA LYS A 172 -27.07 -14.85 -19.60
C LYS A 172 -26.33 -15.00 -20.94
N VAL A 173 -25.86 -13.90 -21.54
CA VAL A 173 -25.18 -13.97 -22.86
C VAL A 173 -23.83 -14.68 -22.79
N ALA A 174 -23.12 -14.61 -21.65
CA ALA A 174 -21.88 -15.34 -21.43
C ALA A 174 -22.13 -16.85 -21.35
N HIS A 175 -23.15 -17.25 -20.57
CA HIS A 175 -23.56 -18.65 -20.38
C HIS A 175 -24.12 -19.28 -21.66
N GLU A 176 -24.85 -18.54 -22.48
CA GLU A 176 -25.30 -18.99 -23.81
C GLU A 176 -24.12 -19.40 -24.71
N LYS A 177 -22.93 -18.83 -24.49
CA LYS A 177 -21.68 -19.18 -25.18
C LYS A 177 -20.75 -20.10 -24.39
N GLY A 178 -21.20 -20.56 -23.22
CA GLY A 178 -20.45 -21.44 -22.33
C GLY A 178 -19.21 -20.79 -21.73
N VAL A 179 -19.27 -19.51 -21.40
CA VAL A 179 -18.19 -18.74 -20.78
C VAL A 179 -18.64 -18.28 -19.38
N PRO A 180 -17.82 -18.48 -18.32
CA PRO A 180 -18.16 -18.03 -16.98
C PRO A 180 -18.03 -16.51 -16.84
N LEU A 181 -18.87 -15.94 -15.97
CA LEU A 181 -18.80 -14.54 -15.55
C LEU A 181 -18.00 -14.41 -14.25
N ILE A 182 -16.94 -13.60 -14.30
CA ILE A 182 -16.13 -13.18 -13.16
C ILE A 182 -16.48 -11.75 -12.79
N VAL A 183 -16.81 -11.52 -11.51
CA VAL A 183 -17.11 -10.18 -10.99
C VAL A 183 -16.12 -9.81 -9.91
N ASP A 184 -15.35 -8.74 -10.10
CA ASP A 184 -14.66 -8.10 -8.98
C ASP A 184 -15.69 -7.32 -8.15
N ASN A 185 -15.96 -7.86 -6.97
CA ASN A 185 -16.95 -7.31 -6.05
C ASN A 185 -16.30 -6.55 -4.89
N THR A 186 -15.08 -6.02 -5.07
CA THR A 186 -14.40 -5.22 -4.06
C THR A 186 -15.29 -4.09 -3.55
N PHE A 187 -15.96 -3.36 -4.45
CA PHE A 187 -16.90 -2.27 -4.12
C PHE A 187 -18.24 -2.77 -3.56
N GLY A 188 -18.56 -4.06 -3.70
CA GLY A 188 -19.69 -4.70 -3.02
C GLY A 188 -19.43 -4.99 -1.54
N ALA A 189 -18.21 -4.72 -1.05
CA ALA A 189 -17.81 -4.85 0.35
C ALA A 189 -18.09 -6.25 0.92
N GLY A 190 -17.54 -7.29 0.28
CA GLY A 190 -17.65 -8.69 0.73
C GLY A 190 -19.09 -9.20 0.74
N GLY A 191 -19.88 -8.83 -0.26
CA GLY A 191 -21.26 -9.25 -0.43
C GLY A 191 -22.30 -8.37 0.24
N TYR A 192 -21.89 -7.33 0.98
CA TYR A 192 -22.82 -6.52 1.76
C TYR A 192 -23.74 -5.66 0.88
N PHE A 193 -23.19 -4.90 -0.08
CA PHE A 193 -24.01 -4.07 -0.95
C PHE A 193 -24.72 -4.88 -2.03
N VAL A 194 -24.02 -5.87 -2.58
CA VAL A 194 -24.51 -6.80 -3.62
C VAL A 194 -23.75 -8.11 -3.54
N ARG A 195 -24.44 -9.22 -3.82
CA ARG A 195 -23.85 -10.55 -4.06
C ARG A 195 -24.03 -10.91 -5.53
N PRO A 196 -23.03 -10.69 -6.40
CA PRO A 196 -23.15 -10.97 -7.83
C PRO A 196 -23.52 -12.44 -8.14
N ILE A 197 -23.18 -13.37 -7.25
CA ILE A 197 -23.53 -14.80 -7.35
C ILE A 197 -25.05 -15.02 -7.40
N ASP A 198 -25.83 -14.17 -6.72
CA ASP A 198 -27.30 -14.22 -6.76
C ASP A 198 -27.87 -13.80 -8.13
N HIS A 199 -27.04 -13.14 -8.95
CA HIS A 199 -27.40 -12.53 -10.23
C HIS A 199 -26.67 -13.16 -11.43
N GLY A 200 -26.11 -14.36 -11.24
CA GLY A 200 -25.53 -15.17 -12.32
C GLY A 200 -24.00 -15.12 -12.44
N ALA A 201 -23.29 -14.40 -11.56
CA ALA A 201 -21.84 -14.51 -11.52
C ALA A 201 -21.40 -15.91 -11.06
N ASP A 202 -20.40 -16.46 -11.74
CA ASP A 202 -19.87 -17.79 -11.44
C ASP A 202 -18.71 -17.73 -10.46
N ILE A 203 -17.91 -16.67 -10.56
CA ILE A 203 -16.72 -16.44 -9.74
C ILE A 203 -16.75 -14.98 -9.28
N VAL A 204 -16.46 -14.77 -8.00
CA VAL A 204 -16.27 -13.43 -7.44
C VAL A 204 -14.82 -13.27 -7.00
N VAL A 205 -14.23 -12.11 -7.24
CA VAL A 205 -12.91 -11.75 -6.69
C VAL A 205 -13.01 -10.49 -5.85
N HIS A 206 -12.16 -10.38 -4.83
CA HIS A 206 -12.02 -9.16 -4.05
C HIS A 206 -10.56 -8.83 -3.80
N SER A 207 -10.28 -7.53 -3.77
CA SER A 207 -9.22 -6.98 -2.93
C SER A 207 -9.70 -6.89 -1.48
N ALA A 208 -9.39 -7.90 -0.67
CA ALA A 208 -9.67 -7.91 0.77
C ALA A 208 -9.00 -6.75 1.53
N THR A 209 -7.96 -6.13 0.93
CA THR A 209 -7.33 -4.89 1.39
C THR A 209 -8.29 -3.73 1.65
N LYS A 210 -9.42 -3.67 0.93
CA LYS A 210 -10.37 -2.54 0.97
C LYS A 210 -11.40 -2.77 2.09
N TRP A 211 -12.70 -2.69 1.82
CA TRP A 211 -13.74 -2.74 2.85
C TRP A 211 -13.74 -3.99 3.74
N ILE A 212 -13.35 -5.16 3.21
CA ILE A 212 -13.22 -6.40 3.99
C ILE A 212 -12.25 -6.17 5.17
N GLY A 213 -11.04 -5.70 4.89
CA GLY A 213 -10.07 -5.32 5.92
C GLY A 213 -10.45 -4.03 6.66
N GLY A 214 -10.82 -2.98 5.94
CA GLY A 214 -11.46 -1.76 6.44
C GLY A 214 -10.56 -0.75 7.16
N HIS A 215 -9.36 -1.15 7.59
CA HIS A 215 -8.56 -0.35 8.53
C HIS A 215 -7.25 0.19 7.94
N GLY A 216 -6.99 -0.05 6.65
CA GLY A 216 -5.77 0.43 5.97
C GLY A 216 -4.49 -0.30 6.40
N THR A 217 -4.58 -1.48 7.02
CA THR A 217 -3.44 -2.17 7.65
C THR A 217 -2.90 -3.37 6.89
N THR A 218 -3.72 -4.01 6.06
CA THR A 218 -3.44 -5.36 5.55
C THR A 218 -3.75 -5.46 4.07
N ILE A 219 -2.78 -5.92 3.27
CA ILE A 219 -3.02 -6.29 1.87
C ILE A 219 -3.46 -7.75 1.82
N GLY A 220 -4.52 -8.02 1.06
CA GLY A 220 -5.03 -9.37 0.83
C GLY A 220 -6.02 -9.42 -0.33
N GLY A 221 -6.25 -10.62 -0.83
CA GLY A 221 -7.29 -10.91 -1.82
C GLY A 221 -8.00 -12.21 -1.52
N VAL A 222 -9.13 -12.42 -2.17
CA VAL A 222 -9.90 -13.66 -2.06
C VAL A 222 -10.70 -13.90 -3.34
N ILE A 223 -10.75 -15.15 -3.76
CA ILE A 223 -11.56 -15.66 -4.86
C ILE A 223 -12.67 -16.48 -4.24
N VAL A 224 -13.91 -16.31 -4.68
CA VAL A 224 -15.08 -17.07 -4.25
C VAL A 224 -15.64 -17.81 -5.45
N ASP A 225 -15.81 -19.12 -5.30
CA ASP A 225 -16.43 -20.00 -6.27
C ASP A 225 -17.92 -20.12 -5.94
N SER A 226 -18.79 -19.84 -6.91
CA SER A 226 -20.23 -20.04 -6.75
C SER A 226 -20.64 -21.52 -6.76
N GLY A 227 -19.84 -22.37 -7.41
CA GLY A 227 -20.17 -23.75 -7.71
C GLY A 227 -21.34 -23.94 -8.68
N LYS A 228 -21.77 -22.88 -9.38
CA LYS A 228 -22.93 -22.91 -10.27
C LYS A 228 -22.56 -23.17 -11.74
N PHE A 229 -21.33 -22.87 -12.15
CA PHE A 229 -20.88 -23.10 -13.52
C PHE A 229 -20.61 -24.59 -13.78
N ASP A 230 -21.25 -25.16 -14.79
CA ASP A 230 -21.11 -26.56 -15.15
C ASP A 230 -19.86 -26.77 -16.03
N TRP A 231 -18.72 -27.03 -15.39
CA TRP A 231 -17.45 -27.30 -16.07
C TRP A 231 -17.51 -28.56 -16.96
N GLY A 232 -18.35 -29.54 -16.61
CA GLY A 232 -18.55 -30.77 -17.38
C GLY A 232 -19.24 -30.51 -18.72
N LYS A 233 -20.32 -29.72 -18.70
CA LYS A 233 -21.03 -29.30 -19.93
C LYS A 233 -20.13 -28.51 -20.89
N HIS A 234 -19.15 -27.79 -20.35
CA HIS A 234 -18.23 -26.95 -21.12
C HIS A 234 -16.82 -27.57 -21.25
N ALA A 235 -16.70 -28.90 -21.16
CA ALA A 235 -15.48 -29.69 -21.28
C ALA A 235 -14.57 -29.29 -22.45
N ALA A 236 -15.13 -29.09 -23.66
CA ALA A 236 -14.35 -28.73 -24.84
C ALA A 236 -13.64 -27.37 -24.70
N ARG A 237 -14.24 -26.43 -23.95
CA ARG A 237 -13.66 -25.12 -23.67
C ARG A 237 -12.71 -25.17 -22.47
N PHE A 238 -13.01 -26.00 -21.47
CA PHE A 238 -12.21 -26.11 -20.25
C PHE A 238 -11.75 -27.55 -19.96
N PRO A 239 -10.92 -28.13 -20.85
CA PRO A 239 -10.49 -29.53 -20.72
C PRO A 239 -9.76 -29.78 -19.41
N GLN A 240 -9.08 -28.77 -18.84
CA GLN A 240 -8.36 -28.87 -17.57
C GLN A 240 -9.21 -29.31 -16.36
N PHE A 241 -10.54 -29.18 -16.43
CA PHE A 241 -11.42 -29.64 -15.35
C PHE A 241 -11.89 -31.08 -15.52
N VAL A 242 -11.89 -31.61 -16.74
CA VAL A 242 -12.48 -32.93 -17.05
C VAL A 242 -11.45 -33.97 -17.51
N GLU A 243 -10.34 -33.51 -18.08
CA GLU A 243 -9.24 -34.36 -18.50
C GLU A 243 -8.32 -34.71 -17.31
N PRO A 244 -7.59 -35.83 -17.39
CA PRO A 244 -6.64 -36.22 -16.34
C PRO A 244 -5.56 -35.16 -16.12
N SER A 245 -5.42 -34.65 -14.89
CA SER A 245 -4.36 -33.70 -14.51
C SER A 245 -3.02 -34.41 -14.35
N GLU A 246 -2.01 -33.99 -15.10
CA GLU A 246 -0.63 -34.48 -14.99
C GLU A 246 -0.05 -34.17 -13.59
N GLY A 247 -0.30 -32.97 -13.08
CA GLY A 247 0.18 -32.51 -11.77
C GLY A 247 -0.42 -33.26 -10.57
N TYR A 248 -1.45 -34.07 -10.83
CA TYR A 248 -2.19 -34.87 -9.85
C TYR A 248 -2.41 -36.32 -10.31
N HIS A 249 -1.45 -36.91 -11.04
CA HIS A 249 -1.41 -38.34 -11.39
C HIS A 249 -2.68 -38.87 -12.09
N GLY A 250 -3.26 -38.06 -12.97
CA GLY A 250 -4.43 -38.40 -13.76
C GLY A 250 -5.77 -38.14 -13.07
N LEU A 251 -5.77 -37.43 -11.94
CA LEU A 251 -7.01 -36.97 -11.28
C LEU A 251 -7.85 -36.12 -12.23
N LYS A 252 -9.15 -36.39 -12.30
CA LYS A 252 -10.12 -35.56 -13.02
C LYS A 252 -10.89 -34.70 -12.04
N PHE A 253 -10.67 -33.38 -12.08
CA PHE A 253 -11.20 -32.45 -11.06
C PHE A 253 -12.73 -32.49 -10.97
N TRP A 254 -13.42 -32.35 -12.11
CA TRP A 254 -14.88 -32.29 -12.16
C TRP A 254 -15.54 -33.59 -11.68
N GLU A 255 -15.00 -34.74 -12.09
CA GLU A 255 -15.47 -36.05 -11.64
C GLU A 255 -15.30 -36.24 -10.13
N THR A 256 -14.20 -35.72 -9.57
CA THR A 256 -13.84 -35.92 -8.16
C THR A 256 -14.55 -34.93 -7.23
N PHE A 257 -14.60 -33.67 -7.61
CA PHE A 257 -15.00 -32.57 -6.72
C PHE A 257 -16.31 -31.89 -7.11
N GLY A 258 -16.82 -32.13 -8.32
CA GLY A 258 -18.06 -31.54 -8.80
C GLY A 258 -18.06 -30.01 -8.63
N PRO A 259 -19.09 -29.41 -8.00
CA PRO A 259 -19.26 -27.96 -7.90
C PRO A 259 -18.05 -27.16 -7.38
N ILE A 260 -17.19 -27.71 -6.52
CA ILE A 260 -16.04 -26.97 -5.96
C ILE A 260 -14.75 -27.10 -6.79
N SER A 261 -14.82 -27.70 -7.98
CA SER A 261 -13.64 -28.03 -8.80
C SER A 261 -12.79 -26.82 -9.14
N PHE A 262 -13.40 -25.66 -9.37
CA PHE A 262 -12.66 -24.43 -9.67
C PHE A 262 -11.84 -23.97 -8.46
N ALA A 263 -12.46 -23.83 -7.28
CA ALA A 263 -11.74 -23.49 -6.06
C ALA A 263 -10.60 -24.47 -5.72
N ILE A 264 -10.84 -25.78 -5.88
CA ILE A 264 -9.80 -26.79 -5.65
C ILE A 264 -8.65 -26.60 -6.63
N ARG A 265 -8.92 -26.50 -7.94
CA ARG A 265 -7.87 -26.29 -8.94
C ARG A 265 -7.05 -25.02 -8.68
N VAL A 266 -7.72 -23.90 -8.37
CA VAL A 266 -7.05 -22.66 -7.97
C VAL A 266 -6.11 -22.90 -6.79
N ARG A 267 -6.54 -23.62 -5.76
CA ARG A 267 -5.71 -23.90 -4.58
C ARG A 267 -4.52 -24.80 -4.88
N VAL A 268 -4.77 -25.90 -5.58
CA VAL A 268 -3.83 -27.03 -5.64
C VAL A 268 -2.90 -26.97 -6.86
N GLU A 269 -3.28 -26.28 -7.94
CA GLU A 269 -2.40 -26.01 -9.08
C GLU A 269 -1.86 -24.57 -9.01
N ILE A 270 -2.75 -23.57 -9.00
CA ILE A 270 -2.32 -22.18 -9.19
C ILE A 270 -1.65 -21.61 -7.95
N LEU A 271 -2.32 -21.59 -6.80
CA LEU A 271 -1.79 -21.05 -5.55
C LEU A 271 -0.56 -21.84 -5.08
N ARG A 272 -0.60 -23.17 -5.24
CA ARG A 272 0.55 -24.03 -4.99
C ARG A 272 1.73 -23.51 -5.83
N ASP A 273 1.64 -23.53 -7.15
CA ASP A 273 2.83 -23.37 -7.98
C ASP A 273 3.27 -21.91 -8.12
N LEU A 274 2.35 -20.95 -8.05
CA LEU A 274 2.65 -19.50 -8.03
C LEU A 274 3.14 -19.02 -6.65
N GLY A 275 2.59 -19.56 -5.56
CA GLY A 275 2.98 -19.22 -4.18
C GLY A 275 2.44 -17.89 -3.63
N ALA A 276 1.40 -17.31 -4.23
CA ALA A 276 0.79 -16.05 -3.78
C ALA A 276 -0.12 -16.21 -2.54
N ALA A 277 0.36 -16.89 -1.50
CA ALA A 277 -0.40 -17.25 -0.30
C ALA A 277 -0.61 -16.09 0.67
N LEU A 278 -1.81 -16.02 1.27
CA LEU A 278 -2.11 -15.10 2.37
C LEU A 278 -1.47 -15.63 3.67
N ASN A 279 -0.80 -14.76 4.42
CA ASN A 279 -0.19 -15.14 5.70
C ASN A 279 -1.24 -15.15 6.84
N PRO A 280 -1.06 -15.97 7.90
CA PRO A 280 -2.07 -16.14 8.96
C PRO A 280 -2.30 -14.88 9.81
N PHE A 281 -1.31 -13.99 9.94
CA PHE A 281 -1.49 -12.72 10.65
C PHE A 281 -2.40 -11.77 9.87
N ALA A 282 -2.18 -11.67 8.55
CA ALA A 282 -3.04 -10.91 7.65
C ALA A 282 -4.46 -11.48 7.63
N ALA A 283 -4.61 -12.81 7.52
CA ALA A 283 -5.92 -13.44 7.60
C ALA A 283 -6.65 -13.09 8.89
N GLN A 284 -5.95 -13.09 10.04
CA GLN A 284 -6.58 -12.72 11.30
C GLN A 284 -6.99 -11.24 11.36
N GLN A 285 -6.18 -10.32 10.83
CA GLN A 285 -6.57 -8.91 10.72
C GLN A 285 -7.80 -8.72 9.81
N LEU A 286 -7.87 -9.46 8.70
CA LEU A 286 -9.02 -9.43 7.81
C LEU A 286 -10.28 -10.01 8.48
N ILE A 287 -10.16 -11.06 9.28
CA ILE A 287 -11.27 -11.61 10.07
C ILE A 287 -11.83 -10.55 11.03
N LEU A 288 -10.97 -9.84 11.76
CA LEU A 288 -11.39 -8.73 12.63
C LEU A 288 -12.07 -7.60 11.84
N GLY A 289 -11.58 -7.31 10.64
CA GLY A 289 -12.25 -6.40 9.71
C GLY A 289 -13.67 -6.87 9.40
N ILE A 290 -13.84 -8.13 8.98
CA ILE A 290 -15.14 -8.71 8.60
C ILE A 290 -16.17 -8.62 9.73
N GLU A 291 -15.77 -8.81 10.99
CA GLU A 291 -16.70 -8.81 12.12
C GLU A 291 -17.49 -7.49 12.27
N THR A 292 -16.95 -6.39 11.73
CA THR A 292 -17.58 -5.06 11.74
C THR A 292 -18.00 -4.57 10.35
N LEU A 293 -17.95 -5.43 9.33
CA LEU A 293 -18.13 -5.06 7.93
C LEU A 293 -19.48 -4.40 7.67
N SER A 294 -20.59 -5.00 8.11
CA SER A 294 -21.93 -4.41 7.94
C SER A 294 -22.03 -3.02 8.57
N LEU A 295 -21.55 -2.86 9.81
CA LEU A 295 -21.63 -1.61 10.57
C LEU A 295 -20.85 -0.48 9.86
N ARG A 296 -19.65 -0.81 9.37
CA ARG A 296 -18.82 0.14 8.62
C ARG A 296 -19.45 0.47 7.27
N ALA A 297 -19.93 -0.54 6.53
CA ALA A 297 -20.53 -0.36 5.21
C ALA A 297 -21.80 0.52 5.26
N GLU A 298 -22.64 0.37 6.28
CA GLU A 298 -23.79 1.25 6.52
C GLU A 298 -23.35 2.70 6.70
N ARG A 299 -22.37 2.95 7.58
CA ARG A 299 -21.86 4.30 7.82
C ARG A 299 -21.21 4.89 6.57
N HIS A 300 -20.42 4.11 5.83
CA HIS A 300 -19.82 4.54 4.56
C HIS A 300 -20.90 4.98 3.56
N ALA A 301 -21.95 4.19 3.37
CA ALA A 301 -23.02 4.51 2.43
C ALA A 301 -23.85 5.73 2.87
N GLN A 302 -24.16 5.85 4.16
CA GLN A 302 -24.85 7.01 4.72
C GLN A 302 -24.05 8.30 4.51
N ASN A 303 -22.77 8.28 4.88
CA ASN A 303 -21.89 9.42 4.72
C ASN A 303 -21.69 9.79 3.25
N ALA A 304 -21.49 8.79 2.37
CA ALA A 304 -21.31 9.02 0.94
C ALA A 304 -22.53 9.66 0.28
N LEU A 305 -23.73 9.19 0.59
CA LEU A 305 -24.97 9.78 0.07
C LEU A 305 -25.17 11.23 0.58
N ALA A 306 -24.90 11.46 1.87
CA ALA A 306 -25.02 12.80 2.45
C ALA A 306 -24.01 13.78 1.83
N LEU A 307 -22.75 13.36 1.67
CA LEU A 307 -21.71 14.16 1.04
C LEU A 307 -22.03 14.42 -0.44
N ALA A 308 -22.48 13.40 -1.18
CA ALA A 308 -22.87 13.56 -2.60
C ALA A 308 -23.97 14.62 -2.77
N LYS A 309 -25.01 14.59 -1.92
CA LYS A 309 -26.10 15.57 -1.92
C LYS A 309 -25.65 16.97 -1.50
N TYR A 310 -24.68 17.06 -0.60
CA TYR A 310 -24.06 18.33 -0.23
C TYR A 310 -23.29 18.92 -1.42
N LEU A 311 -22.42 18.13 -2.06
CA LEU A 311 -21.61 18.55 -3.20
C LEU A 311 -22.47 18.94 -4.41
N GLN A 312 -23.58 18.26 -4.68
CA GLN A 312 -24.52 18.63 -5.76
C GLN A 312 -25.07 20.06 -5.62
N LYS A 313 -25.15 20.59 -4.40
CA LYS A 313 -25.66 21.94 -4.12
C LYS A 313 -24.54 22.99 -4.07
N SER A 314 -23.28 22.57 -4.10
CA SER A 314 -22.14 23.47 -3.96
C SER A 314 -21.95 24.29 -5.24
N PRO A 315 -21.87 25.63 -5.16
CA PRO A 315 -21.62 26.47 -6.32
C PRO A 315 -20.20 26.34 -6.88
N TYR A 316 -19.33 25.52 -6.27
CA TYR A 316 -17.93 25.27 -6.66
C TYR A 316 -17.72 23.90 -7.29
N VAL A 317 -18.78 23.11 -7.40
CA VAL A 317 -18.78 21.80 -8.03
C VAL A 317 -19.54 21.89 -9.35
N ASN A 318 -18.98 21.32 -10.42
CA ASN A 318 -19.61 21.27 -11.74
C ASN A 318 -20.59 20.09 -11.86
N TRP A 319 -20.21 18.95 -11.31
CA TRP A 319 -20.95 17.70 -11.39
C TRP A 319 -20.54 16.77 -10.25
N VAL A 320 -21.44 15.84 -9.89
CA VAL A 320 -21.18 14.77 -8.92
C VAL A 320 -21.58 13.44 -9.54
N SER A 321 -20.72 12.43 -9.43
CA SER A 321 -20.98 11.06 -9.84
C SER A 321 -21.03 10.16 -8.61
N TYR A 322 -22.23 9.70 -8.28
CA TYR A 322 -22.49 8.72 -7.23
C TYR A 322 -23.77 7.93 -7.56
N PRO A 323 -23.78 6.58 -7.53
CA PRO A 323 -24.94 5.79 -7.96
C PRO A 323 -26.21 6.01 -7.12
N GLY A 324 -26.07 6.56 -5.90
CA GLY A 324 -27.18 6.88 -5.03
C GLY A 324 -27.89 8.21 -5.34
N LEU A 325 -27.43 8.97 -6.34
CA LEU A 325 -28.09 10.18 -6.81
C LEU A 325 -29.07 9.85 -7.94
N ASP A 326 -30.25 10.48 -7.92
CA ASP A 326 -31.35 10.17 -8.86
C ASP A 326 -31.01 10.47 -10.33
N ASP A 327 -30.08 11.41 -10.57
CA ASP A 327 -29.60 11.81 -11.89
C ASP A 327 -28.42 10.97 -12.41
N HIS A 328 -27.90 10.04 -11.60
CA HIS A 328 -26.81 9.17 -12.02
C HIS A 328 -27.30 8.18 -13.09
N PRO A 329 -26.58 7.97 -14.22
CA PRO A 329 -27.04 7.09 -15.31
C PRO A 329 -27.32 5.65 -14.88
N SER A 330 -26.58 5.15 -13.89
CA SER A 330 -26.81 3.81 -13.32
C SER A 330 -27.74 3.78 -12.11
N HIS A 331 -28.44 4.85 -11.74
CA HIS A 331 -29.25 4.89 -10.52
C HIS A 331 -30.33 3.79 -10.48
N GLU A 332 -31.08 3.62 -11.58
CA GLU A 332 -32.15 2.61 -11.65
C GLU A 332 -31.62 1.18 -11.51
N ILE A 333 -30.52 0.86 -12.20
CA ILE A 333 -29.91 -0.46 -12.11
C ILE A 333 -29.17 -0.67 -10.78
N ALA A 334 -28.61 0.38 -10.19
CA ALA A 334 -28.03 0.35 -8.86
C ALA A 334 -29.12 0.05 -7.80
N LYS A 335 -30.33 0.62 -7.90
CA LYS A 335 -31.46 0.23 -7.03
C LYS A 335 -31.86 -1.24 -7.20
N LYS A 336 -31.71 -1.80 -8.40
CA LYS A 336 -31.96 -3.23 -8.65
C LYS A 336 -30.99 -4.11 -7.88
N TYR A 337 -29.70 -3.78 -7.84
CA TYR A 337 -28.67 -4.69 -7.28
C TYR A 337 -28.11 -4.29 -5.91
N LEU A 338 -27.89 -3.00 -5.66
CA LEU A 338 -27.27 -2.47 -4.45
C LEU A 338 -28.32 -2.25 -3.34
N LYS A 339 -28.72 -3.33 -2.67
CA LYS A 339 -29.87 -3.32 -1.74
C LYS A 339 -29.62 -2.67 -0.39
N ARG A 340 -28.36 -2.46 -0.02
CA ARG A 340 -27.95 -1.98 1.32
C ARG A 340 -27.14 -0.69 1.29
N GLY A 341 -27.41 0.16 0.29
CA GLY A 341 -26.68 1.41 0.04
C GLY A 341 -25.85 1.34 -1.24
N PHE A 342 -25.39 2.50 -1.72
CA PHE A 342 -24.83 2.67 -3.06
C PHE A 342 -23.29 2.74 -3.08
N GLY A 343 -22.65 2.05 -2.12
CA GLY A 343 -21.19 2.09 -1.94
C GLY A 343 -20.70 3.34 -1.21
N GLY A 344 -19.39 3.39 -0.95
CA GLY A 344 -18.72 4.42 -0.15
C GLY A 344 -17.76 5.33 -0.93
N VAL A 345 -17.85 5.36 -2.26
CA VAL A 345 -16.95 6.16 -3.11
C VAL A 345 -17.80 7.02 -4.05
N LEU A 346 -17.38 8.26 -4.24
CA LEU A 346 -17.95 9.20 -5.20
C LEU A 346 -16.84 9.98 -5.90
N SER A 347 -17.17 10.60 -7.02
CA SER A 347 -16.33 11.60 -7.67
C SER A 347 -17.11 12.87 -7.93
N PHE A 348 -16.41 13.99 -8.03
CA PHE A 348 -16.99 15.25 -8.42
C PHE A 348 -15.98 16.07 -9.21
N GLY A 349 -16.49 16.94 -10.08
CA GLY A 349 -15.68 17.91 -10.82
C GLY A 349 -15.63 19.24 -10.10
N VAL A 350 -14.44 19.74 -9.80
CA VAL A 350 -14.28 21.06 -9.17
C VAL A 350 -14.24 22.19 -10.21
N LYS A 351 -14.81 23.35 -9.87
CA LYS A 351 -14.65 24.56 -10.69
C LYS A 351 -13.22 25.06 -10.63
N GLY A 352 -12.66 25.40 -11.80
CA GLY A 352 -11.29 25.89 -11.93
C GLY A 352 -10.28 24.86 -12.47
N GLY A 353 -10.74 23.68 -12.91
CA GLY A 353 -9.90 22.69 -13.61
C GLY A 353 -8.89 22.00 -12.69
N GLY A 354 -7.84 21.41 -13.28
CA GLY A 354 -6.90 20.56 -12.53
C GLY A 354 -6.08 21.30 -11.48
N ALA A 355 -5.76 22.57 -11.71
CA ALA A 355 -5.06 23.39 -10.71
C ALA A 355 -5.91 23.60 -9.45
N ALA A 356 -7.22 23.84 -9.61
CA ALA A 356 -8.14 23.90 -8.48
C ALA A 356 -8.32 22.52 -7.82
N GLY A 357 -8.33 21.45 -8.62
CA GLY A 357 -8.37 20.07 -8.16
C GLY A 357 -7.27 19.74 -7.15
N SER A 358 -6.02 20.00 -7.53
CA SER A 358 -4.87 19.79 -6.65
C SER A 358 -4.93 20.68 -5.40
N GLN A 359 -5.28 21.96 -5.54
CA GLN A 359 -5.37 22.89 -4.41
C GLN A 359 -6.42 22.47 -3.37
N VAL A 360 -7.58 21.96 -3.81
CA VAL A 360 -8.61 21.44 -2.91
C VAL A 360 -8.10 20.21 -2.16
N VAL A 361 -7.46 19.27 -2.86
CA VAL A 361 -6.95 18.04 -2.23
C VAL A 361 -5.81 18.33 -1.24
N ASP A 362 -4.88 19.23 -1.59
CA ASP A 362 -3.78 19.63 -0.72
C ASP A 362 -4.25 20.51 0.46
N GLY A 363 -5.43 21.11 0.33
CA GLY A 363 -6.05 21.98 1.31
C GLY A 363 -6.70 21.25 2.49
N PHE A 364 -7.10 19.99 2.31
CA PHE A 364 -7.74 19.19 3.35
C PHE A 364 -6.89 19.08 4.62
N LYS A 365 -7.54 19.05 5.79
CA LYS A 365 -6.90 18.89 7.11
C LYS A 365 -7.27 17.58 7.79
N LEU A 366 -8.48 17.10 7.54
CA LEU A 366 -8.97 15.81 8.03
C LEU A 366 -8.79 14.74 6.96
N ILE A 367 -9.22 15.04 5.74
CA ILE A 367 -9.21 14.09 4.61
C ILE A 367 -7.77 13.87 4.14
N SER A 368 -7.37 12.61 4.03
CA SER A 368 -6.01 12.25 3.64
C SER A 368 -5.86 12.14 2.12
N ASN A 369 -4.81 12.74 1.55
CA ASN A 369 -4.46 12.59 0.13
C ASN A 369 -3.68 11.28 -0.09
N LEU A 370 -4.32 10.24 -0.63
CA LEU A 370 -3.67 8.98 -1.02
C LEU A 370 -4.48 8.13 -2.00
N ALA A 371 -3.80 7.22 -2.69
CA ALA A 371 -4.38 6.37 -3.74
C ALA A 371 -5.16 5.12 -3.24
N ASN A 372 -5.64 5.11 -2.00
CA ASN A 372 -6.42 4.00 -1.42
C ASN A 372 -7.95 4.28 -1.43
N VAL A 373 -8.77 3.25 -1.18
CA VAL A 373 -10.23 3.35 -0.95
C VAL A 373 -10.66 2.35 0.13
N GLY A 374 -11.81 2.57 0.76
CA GLY A 374 -12.43 1.64 1.70
C GLY A 374 -11.73 1.50 3.06
N ASP A 375 -10.94 2.50 3.46
CA ASP A 375 -10.48 2.67 4.86
C ASP A 375 -11.58 3.40 5.66
N SER A 376 -11.61 3.21 6.97
CA SER A 376 -12.47 3.93 7.91
C SER A 376 -12.23 5.44 7.92
N LYS A 377 -11.06 5.92 7.44
CA LYS A 377 -10.76 7.36 7.29
C LYS A 377 -11.14 7.81 5.88
N THR A 378 -11.62 9.04 5.75
CA THR A 378 -11.94 9.66 4.47
C THR A 378 -10.66 9.95 3.70
N LEU A 379 -10.63 9.51 2.43
CA LEU A 379 -9.48 9.64 1.54
C LEU A 379 -9.88 10.41 0.29
N ALA A 380 -9.02 11.32 -0.16
CA ALA A 380 -9.16 12.04 -1.40
C ALA A 380 -7.98 11.75 -2.33
N ILE A 381 -8.21 11.86 -3.63
CA ILE A 381 -7.14 11.96 -4.61
C ILE A 381 -7.63 12.71 -5.85
N HIS A 382 -6.72 13.43 -6.50
CA HIS A 382 -6.94 14.08 -7.80
C HIS A 382 -6.29 13.23 -8.90
N PRO A 383 -7.04 12.34 -9.61
CA PRO A 383 -6.43 11.31 -10.43
C PRO A 383 -5.65 11.84 -11.64
N TRP A 384 -6.09 12.97 -12.22
CA TRP A 384 -5.48 13.56 -13.43
C TRP A 384 -3.98 13.83 -13.27
N THR A 385 -3.57 14.39 -12.12
CA THR A 385 -2.18 14.77 -11.82
C THR A 385 -1.46 13.76 -10.94
N THR A 386 -2.05 12.59 -10.66
CA THR A 386 -1.45 11.58 -9.77
C THR A 386 -1.54 10.18 -10.37
N THR A 387 -2.56 9.40 -10.00
CA THR A 387 -2.69 7.98 -10.36
C THR A 387 -2.76 7.69 -11.85
N HIS A 388 -3.18 8.67 -12.66
CA HIS A 388 -3.29 8.52 -14.12
C HIS A 388 -2.24 9.34 -14.86
N GLU A 389 -1.22 9.90 -14.18
CA GLU A 389 -0.13 10.67 -14.79
C GLU A 389 0.61 9.89 -15.89
N GLN A 390 0.68 8.56 -15.77
CA GLN A 390 1.33 7.68 -16.75
C GLN A 390 0.52 7.45 -18.04
N LEU A 391 -0.75 7.87 -18.07
CA LEU A 391 -1.61 7.76 -19.25
C LEU A 391 -1.48 9.00 -20.11
N SER A 392 -1.66 8.85 -21.42
CA SER A 392 -1.91 10.00 -22.30
C SER A 392 -3.21 10.71 -21.91
N ASP A 393 -3.34 11.99 -22.24
CA ASP A 393 -4.56 12.76 -21.90
C ASP A 393 -5.80 12.17 -22.59
N GLU A 394 -5.65 11.63 -23.80
CA GLU A 394 -6.70 10.90 -24.49
C GLU A 394 -7.11 9.63 -23.72
N GLU A 395 -6.13 8.87 -23.20
CA GLU A 395 -6.40 7.69 -22.39
C GLU A 395 -7.10 8.06 -21.07
N LYS A 396 -6.68 9.12 -20.38
CA LYS A 396 -7.33 9.64 -19.17
C LYS A 396 -8.80 9.99 -19.43
N ILE A 397 -9.08 10.74 -20.49
CA ILE A 397 -10.45 11.13 -20.85
C ILE A 397 -11.28 9.90 -21.20
N SER A 398 -10.71 8.96 -21.97
CA SER A 398 -11.40 7.74 -22.37
C SER A 398 -11.80 6.88 -21.17
N SER A 399 -10.94 6.80 -20.14
CA SER A 399 -11.24 6.11 -18.89
C SER A 399 -12.26 6.85 -18.01
N GLY A 400 -12.69 8.06 -18.39
CA GLY A 400 -13.62 8.89 -17.61
C GLY A 400 -12.94 9.71 -16.52
N THR A 401 -11.63 9.91 -16.62
CA THR A 401 -10.86 10.82 -15.75
C THR A 401 -10.75 12.17 -16.42
N THR A 402 -11.56 13.13 -15.97
CA THR A 402 -11.46 14.52 -16.42
C THR A 402 -10.46 15.30 -15.57
N GLU A 403 -9.97 16.43 -16.12
CA GLU A 403 -8.98 17.28 -15.45
C GLU A 403 -9.47 17.83 -14.11
N ASP A 404 -10.77 18.03 -13.94
CA ASP A 404 -11.39 18.56 -12.74
C ASP A 404 -11.80 17.49 -11.70
N LEU A 405 -11.60 16.20 -12.01
CA LEU A 405 -12.12 15.09 -11.21
C LEU A 405 -11.35 14.93 -9.91
N ILE A 406 -12.06 14.99 -8.79
CA ILE A 406 -11.59 14.52 -7.47
C ILE A 406 -12.36 13.25 -7.12
N ARG A 407 -11.64 12.22 -6.67
CA ARG A 407 -12.23 10.99 -6.11
C ARG A 407 -12.18 11.03 -4.59
N ILE A 408 -13.31 10.73 -3.95
CA ILE A 408 -13.42 10.62 -2.50
C ILE A 408 -13.85 9.21 -2.13
N SER A 409 -13.02 8.53 -1.33
CA SER A 409 -13.44 7.35 -0.56
C SER A 409 -13.91 7.85 0.80
N VAL A 410 -15.22 7.88 0.99
CA VAL A 410 -15.83 8.46 2.19
C VAL A 410 -15.65 7.50 3.36
N GLY A 411 -15.13 7.99 4.48
CA GLY A 411 -14.85 7.22 5.67
C GLY A 411 -16.06 7.10 6.61
N THR A 412 -15.76 6.84 7.87
CA THR A 412 -16.74 6.59 8.95
C THR A 412 -16.79 7.69 10.00
N GLU A 413 -16.09 8.80 9.77
CA GLU A 413 -16.14 10.00 10.60
C GLU A 413 -17.57 10.56 10.68
N HIS A 414 -17.76 11.54 11.57
CA HIS A 414 -19.00 12.30 11.58
C HIS A 414 -19.13 13.09 10.27
N ILE A 415 -20.29 13.01 9.61
CA ILE A 415 -20.50 13.63 8.29
C ILE A 415 -20.27 15.14 8.30
N ASP A 416 -20.67 15.82 9.39
CA ASP A 416 -20.48 17.26 9.51
C ASP A 416 -18.99 17.66 9.54
N ASP A 417 -18.12 16.82 10.11
CA ASP A 417 -16.67 17.09 10.15
C ASP A 417 -16.04 16.89 8.77
N ILE A 418 -16.52 15.89 8.01
CA ILE A 418 -16.12 15.69 6.62
C ILE A 418 -16.53 16.91 5.79
N ILE A 419 -17.79 17.35 5.90
CA ILE A 419 -18.31 18.53 5.19
C ILE A 419 -17.54 19.80 5.60
N ALA A 420 -17.27 19.99 6.89
CA ALA A 420 -16.50 21.12 7.38
C ALA A 420 -15.07 21.14 6.80
N ASP A 421 -14.46 19.99 6.57
CA ASP A 421 -13.14 19.91 5.92
C ASP A 421 -13.19 20.29 4.43
N PHE A 422 -14.31 20.02 3.74
CA PHE A 422 -14.56 20.57 2.40
C PHE A 422 -14.74 22.09 2.43
N GLU A 423 -15.48 22.63 3.40
CA GLU A 423 -15.75 24.08 3.52
C GLU A 423 -14.53 24.91 3.93
N GLN A 424 -13.59 24.31 4.67
CA GLN A 424 -12.35 24.98 5.04
C GLN A 424 -11.32 24.97 3.92
N SER A 425 -11.35 23.95 3.04
CA SER A 425 -10.35 23.78 1.99
C SER A 425 -10.40 24.95 0.99
N PRO A 426 -9.26 25.59 0.67
CA PRO A 426 -9.20 26.70 -0.28
C PRO A 426 -9.86 26.35 -1.62
N ASN A 427 -10.61 27.31 -2.18
CA ASN A 427 -11.40 27.20 -3.42
C ASN A 427 -12.75 26.43 -3.33
N LEU A 428 -13.19 26.02 -2.13
CA LEU A 428 -14.58 25.66 -1.82
C LEU A 428 -15.15 26.61 -0.75
N PRO A 429 -15.71 27.78 -1.10
CA PRO A 429 -16.13 28.76 -0.12
C PRO A 429 -17.17 28.33 0.91
N ARG A 430 -16.83 28.74 2.14
CA ARG A 430 -17.66 28.92 3.34
C ARG A 430 -19.01 29.57 3.03
N ASN A 431 -20.08 29.00 3.58
CA ASN A 431 -21.34 29.71 3.73
C ASN A 431 -21.14 30.94 4.64
N PRO A 432 -21.70 32.12 4.31
CA PRO A 432 -21.54 33.31 5.12
C PRO A 432 -22.45 33.23 6.35
N HIS A 433 -21.92 32.79 7.49
CA HIS A 433 -22.56 33.07 8.77
C HIS A 433 -22.35 34.56 9.16
N PRO A 434 -23.35 35.20 9.77
CA PRO A 434 -23.41 36.64 9.92
C PRO A 434 -22.30 37.14 10.85
N LYS A 435 -21.50 38.10 10.36
CA LYS A 435 -20.54 38.83 11.20
C LYS A 435 -21.29 39.55 12.32
N ALA A 436 -20.98 39.20 13.57
CA ALA A 436 -21.36 40.01 14.72
C ALA A 436 -20.69 41.39 14.60
N THR A 437 -21.48 42.41 14.28
CA THR A 437 -21.05 43.81 14.35
C THR A 437 -20.99 44.26 15.80
N MET A 438 -19.77 44.40 16.34
CA MET A 438 -19.56 45.07 17.61
C MET A 438 -19.57 46.59 17.37
N LYS A 439 -20.63 47.28 17.82
CA LYS A 439 -20.69 48.75 17.87
C LYS A 439 -19.89 49.22 19.08
N LEU A 440 -18.85 50.02 18.87
CA LEU A 440 -18.20 50.81 19.93
C LEU A 440 -18.69 52.26 19.86
N SER A 441 -19.08 52.79 21.02
CA SER A 441 -19.59 54.15 21.23
C SER A 441 -18.45 55.18 21.32
N PRO A 442 -18.64 56.42 20.83
CA PRO A 442 -17.61 57.46 20.87
C PRO A 442 -17.65 58.23 22.19
N SER A 443 -16.66 58.07 23.08
CA SER A 443 -16.32 59.04 24.14
C SER A 443 -15.06 58.61 24.90
N ALA A 444 -13.89 59.08 24.46
CA ALA A 444 -12.77 59.40 25.35
C ALA A 444 -11.79 60.27 24.59
N LEU A 445 -11.82 61.54 24.97
CA LEU A 445 -11.15 62.70 24.42
C LEU A 445 -9.77 62.87 25.08
N LEU A 446 -8.93 63.69 24.43
CA LEU A 446 -7.81 64.48 24.95
C LEU A 446 -6.39 63.87 24.99
N GLY A 447 -5.53 64.52 24.20
CA GLY A 447 -4.07 64.46 24.24
C GLY A 447 -3.43 65.25 23.10
N LEU A 448 -3.80 66.53 22.95
CA LEU A 448 -3.34 67.52 21.94
C LEU A 448 -1.79 67.74 21.97
N LEU A 449 -1.09 67.64 20.81
CA LEU A 449 -0.40 68.70 20.01
C LEU A 449 0.83 69.43 20.68
N PRO A 450 1.72 70.17 19.97
CA PRO A 450 2.23 70.09 18.57
C PRO A 450 3.68 70.63 18.27
N LEU A 451 4.07 70.63 16.97
CA LEU A 451 4.90 71.61 16.21
C LEU A 451 6.43 71.66 16.53
N PHE A 452 7.43 71.82 15.62
CA PHE A 452 7.62 72.71 14.47
C PHE A 452 8.79 72.25 13.53
N ALA A 453 8.78 72.88 12.35
CA ALA A 453 9.65 72.94 11.16
C ALA A 453 11.21 72.97 11.20
N LEU A 454 11.77 72.49 10.07
CA LEU A 454 12.94 72.91 9.25
C LEU A 454 14.33 73.20 9.87
N SER A 455 15.38 72.54 9.35
CA SER A 455 16.37 73.16 8.41
C SER A 455 17.61 72.28 8.07
N ALA A 456 17.98 72.33 6.78
CA ALA A 456 19.30 72.34 6.11
C ALA A 456 20.45 71.36 6.45
N THR A 457 20.76 70.52 5.45
CA THR A 457 22.07 70.13 4.86
C THR A 457 23.34 70.05 5.72
N ALA A 458 23.94 68.85 5.76
CA ALA A 458 25.38 68.64 5.56
C ALA A 458 25.64 67.19 5.12
N ALA A 459 26.30 67.00 3.97
CA ALA A 459 26.88 65.73 3.58
C ALA A 459 28.18 65.53 4.38
N THR A 460 28.18 64.51 5.24
CA THR A 460 29.37 63.97 5.90
C THR A 460 29.39 62.48 5.63
N THR A 461 30.41 62.03 4.90
CA THR A 461 30.78 60.62 4.76
C THR A 461 31.04 60.02 6.13
N THR A 462 30.06 59.29 6.65
CA THR A 462 30.18 58.41 7.81
C THR A 462 29.85 57.00 7.36
N THR A 463 30.77 56.08 7.61
CA THR A 463 30.59 54.63 7.47
C THR A 463 29.26 54.19 8.09
N THR A 464 28.28 53.87 7.25
CA THR A 464 26.97 53.38 7.65
C THR A 464 27.11 51.98 8.24
N THR A 465 27.11 51.88 9.56
CA THR A 465 27.04 50.60 10.26
C THR A 465 25.57 50.18 10.37
N THR A 466 25.06 49.41 9.41
CA THR A 466 23.67 48.96 9.42
C THR A 466 23.48 47.83 10.44
N THR A 467 22.50 47.98 11.33
CA THR A 467 22.02 46.91 12.23
C THR A 467 20.68 46.36 11.73
N VAL A 468 20.58 45.03 11.65
CA VAL A 468 19.37 44.31 11.20
C VAL A 468 18.99 43.26 12.23
N THR A 469 17.70 43.20 12.55
CA THR A 469 17.15 42.27 13.52
C THR A 469 16.11 41.36 12.87
N PHE A 470 16.29 40.05 12.99
CA PHE A 470 15.32 39.04 12.55
C PHE A 470 14.60 38.44 13.74
N ARG A 471 13.28 38.55 13.80
CA ARG A 471 12.47 37.98 14.87
C ARG A 471 11.75 36.72 14.40
N VAL A 472 11.61 35.74 15.28
CA VAL A 472 10.76 34.58 15.02
C VAL A 472 9.38 34.78 15.68
N PRO A 473 8.31 35.01 14.91
CA PRO A 473 6.98 35.20 15.47
C PRO A 473 6.34 33.85 15.85
N ALA A 474 5.31 33.91 16.69
CA ALA A 474 4.42 32.78 16.90
C ALA A 474 3.64 32.48 15.60
N SER A 475 3.63 31.23 15.16
CA SER A 475 2.89 30.80 13.97
C SER A 475 2.34 29.39 14.14
N HIS A 476 1.47 28.92 13.26
CA HIS A 476 0.95 27.55 13.33
C HIS A 476 2.07 26.48 13.31
N ALA A 477 3.19 26.77 12.64
CA ALA A 477 4.37 25.90 12.58
C ALA A 477 5.29 26.01 13.80
N LEU A 478 5.17 27.09 14.58
CA LEU A 478 5.91 27.33 15.82
C LEU A 478 5.00 28.10 16.79
N PRO A 479 4.06 27.42 17.48
CA PRO A 479 3.02 28.08 18.25
C PRO A 479 3.54 28.83 19.48
N ASN A 480 4.76 28.51 19.93
CA ASN A 480 5.49 29.26 20.93
C ASN A 480 6.92 29.54 20.44
N PRO A 481 7.31 30.80 20.17
CA PRO A 481 8.64 31.13 19.65
C PRO A 481 9.77 30.83 20.66
N ASN A 482 9.44 30.77 21.97
CA ASN A 482 10.38 30.34 23.02
C ASN A 482 10.64 28.82 23.02
N ALA A 483 9.96 28.04 22.18
CA ALA A 483 10.15 26.58 22.10
C ALA A 483 11.36 26.18 21.22
N LEU A 484 12.07 27.15 20.63
CA LEU A 484 13.27 26.88 19.86
C LEU A 484 14.43 26.48 20.79
N PRO A 485 15.24 25.46 20.41
CA PRO A 485 16.44 25.13 21.17
C PRO A 485 17.38 26.32 21.31
N PRO A 486 18.06 26.53 22.44
CA PRO A 486 19.07 27.57 22.60
C PRO A 486 20.24 27.46 21.61
N SER A 487 20.44 26.28 21.02
CA SER A 487 21.41 26.04 19.93
C SER A 487 20.97 26.62 18.57
N THR A 488 19.77 27.19 18.48
CA THR A 488 19.28 27.83 17.26
C THR A 488 20.09 29.09 16.97
N ARG A 489 20.57 29.21 15.74
CA ARG A 489 21.36 30.36 15.28
C ARG A 489 20.98 30.75 13.86
N ALA A 490 21.10 32.02 13.53
CA ALA A 490 21.00 32.50 12.16
C ALA A 490 22.41 32.77 11.61
N THR A 491 22.64 32.39 10.35
CA THR A 491 23.84 32.76 9.59
C THR A 491 23.44 33.71 8.48
N LEU A 492 24.25 34.74 8.28
CA LEU A 492 24.12 35.71 7.20
C LEU A 492 25.37 35.56 6.33
N SER A 493 25.19 35.21 5.06
CA SER A 493 26.28 34.83 4.16
C SER A 493 26.27 35.64 2.86
N SER A 494 27.47 36.03 2.42
CA SER A 494 27.76 36.61 1.11
C SER A 494 29.04 35.97 0.54
N PRO A 495 29.36 36.13 -0.76
CA PRO A 495 30.57 35.57 -1.34
C PRO A 495 31.84 36.05 -0.59
N GLY A 496 32.46 35.16 0.18
CA GLY A 496 33.69 35.43 0.94
C GLY A 496 33.48 35.91 2.39
N GLU A 497 32.26 36.15 2.85
CA GLU A 497 31.98 36.57 4.23
C GLU A 497 30.76 35.83 4.83
N ALA A 498 30.88 35.36 6.07
CA ALA A 498 29.77 34.76 6.81
C ALA A 498 29.78 35.25 8.26
N ARG A 499 28.62 35.68 8.74
CA ARG A 499 28.39 36.12 10.12
C ARG A 499 27.30 35.27 10.75
N SER A 500 27.40 35.00 12.04
CA SER A 500 26.38 34.23 12.78
C SER A 500 25.88 35.01 13.98
N ALA A 501 24.57 34.97 14.21
CA ALA A 501 23.93 35.50 15.41
C ALA A 501 23.21 34.36 16.15
N ALA A 502 23.42 34.25 17.46
CA ALA A 502 22.68 33.33 18.32
C ALA A 502 21.27 33.88 18.60
N LEU A 503 20.33 32.99 18.92
CA LEU A 503 18.99 33.38 19.36
C LEU A 503 19.09 34.18 20.68
N THR A 504 18.54 35.38 20.70
CA THR A 504 18.45 36.23 21.89
C THR A 504 17.22 35.86 22.75
N ALA A 505 17.15 36.41 23.96
CA ALA A 505 16.03 36.15 24.90
C ALA A 505 14.66 36.66 24.40
N ASP A 506 14.63 37.61 23.46
CA ASP A 506 13.42 38.14 22.82
C ASP A 506 13.05 37.40 21.52
N ASN A 507 13.68 36.25 21.26
CA ASN A 507 13.54 35.43 20.06
C ASN A 507 13.93 36.16 18.77
N SER A 508 15.04 36.91 18.83
CA SER A 508 15.58 37.61 17.69
C SER A 508 17.04 37.22 17.39
N PHE A 509 17.49 37.54 16.19
CA PHE A 509 18.86 37.43 15.74
C PHE A 509 19.32 38.82 15.30
N VAL A 510 20.35 39.35 15.96
CA VAL A 510 20.83 40.72 15.72
C VAL A 510 22.17 40.69 14.99
N PHE A 511 22.20 41.24 13.78
CA PHE A 511 23.42 41.43 13.00
C PHE A 511 23.79 42.92 12.99
N ARG A 512 25.00 43.24 13.43
CA ARG A 512 25.49 44.62 13.54
C ARG A 512 26.59 44.88 12.51
N ASN A 513 26.75 46.15 12.13
CA ASN A 513 27.81 46.65 11.25
C ASN A 513 27.83 45.95 9.88
N LEU A 514 26.66 45.71 9.28
CA LEU A 514 26.58 45.16 7.92
C LEU A 514 27.00 46.21 6.90
N SER A 515 27.82 45.80 5.93
CA SER A 515 28.16 46.62 4.76
C SER A 515 27.01 46.60 3.75
N ALA A 516 27.05 47.51 2.78
CA ALA A 516 26.11 47.47 1.67
C ALA A 516 26.34 46.22 0.81
N GLY A 517 25.27 45.52 0.45
CA GLY A 517 25.32 44.28 -0.33
C GLY A 517 24.11 43.36 -0.12
N SER A 518 24.09 42.26 -0.89
CA SER A 518 23.08 41.20 -0.81
C SER A 518 23.57 40.05 0.07
N TYR A 519 22.72 39.57 0.97
CA TYR A 519 23.03 38.50 1.91
C TYR A 519 21.93 37.44 1.94
N LEU A 520 22.32 36.18 2.13
CA LEU A 520 21.39 35.08 2.40
C LEU A 520 21.32 34.84 3.91
N VAL A 521 20.10 34.78 4.43
CA VAL A 521 19.82 34.51 5.85
C VAL A 521 19.32 33.07 6.01
N ASP A 522 20.07 32.29 6.78
CA ASP A 522 19.80 30.89 7.06
C ASP A 522 19.62 30.66 8.56
N VAL A 523 18.43 30.21 8.99
CA VAL A 523 18.18 29.83 10.39
C VAL A 523 18.45 28.34 10.59
N HIS A 524 19.51 28.05 11.32
CA HIS A 524 19.89 26.69 11.72
C HIS A 524 19.20 26.34 13.03
N CYS A 525 18.11 25.56 12.93
CA CYS A 525 17.40 25.00 14.07
C CYS A 525 17.37 23.46 13.96
N PRO A 526 17.64 22.71 15.04
CA PRO A 526 17.51 21.26 15.05
C PRO A 526 16.06 20.78 14.85
N THR A 527 15.10 21.50 15.43
CA THR A 527 13.71 21.02 15.53
C THR A 527 12.79 21.57 14.45
N HIS A 528 13.13 22.67 13.78
CA HIS A 528 12.26 23.34 12.80
C HIS A 528 13.02 23.78 11.55
N ALA A 529 12.33 23.78 10.41
CA ALA A 529 12.80 24.37 9.16
C ALA A 529 12.28 25.81 9.03
N PHE A 530 13.04 26.67 8.36
CA PHE A 530 12.71 28.08 8.16
C PHE A 530 12.78 28.44 6.68
N ALA A 531 11.97 29.42 6.27
CA ALA A 531 11.96 29.93 4.91
C ALA A 531 13.30 30.62 4.58
N PRO A 532 13.82 30.47 3.34
CA PRO A 532 14.99 31.23 2.91
C PRO A 532 14.63 32.71 2.78
N VAL A 533 15.50 33.59 3.29
CA VAL A 533 15.32 35.04 3.24
C VAL A 533 16.54 35.67 2.58
N ARG A 534 16.29 36.54 1.61
CA ARG A 534 17.32 37.37 0.98
C ARG A 534 17.22 38.79 1.54
N LEU A 535 18.37 39.31 1.98
CA LEU A 535 18.50 40.63 2.59
C LEU A 535 19.37 41.52 1.70
N ASP A 536 18.82 42.62 1.20
CA ASP A 536 19.55 43.62 0.41
C ASP A 536 19.77 44.89 1.25
N VAL A 537 21.02 45.13 1.66
CA VAL A 537 21.44 46.25 2.49
C VAL A 537 22.00 47.37 1.60
N GLY A 538 21.34 48.52 1.55
CA GLY A 538 21.90 49.76 1.00
C GLY A 538 22.30 49.77 -0.49
N ALA A 539 21.73 48.91 -1.35
CA ALA A 539 22.02 48.90 -2.78
C ALA A 539 20.88 49.52 -3.61
N ASP A 540 21.22 50.41 -4.55
CA ASP A 540 20.41 50.62 -5.76
C ASP A 540 20.24 49.25 -6.47
N GLU A 541 19.07 48.96 -7.03
CA GLU A 541 18.66 47.66 -7.62
C GLU A 541 19.70 47.01 -8.58
N ALA A 542 20.67 47.79 -9.08
CA ALA A 542 21.66 47.39 -10.07
C ALA A 542 22.84 46.52 -9.55
N ALA A 543 23.02 46.32 -8.24
CA ALA A 543 24.14 45.54 -7.68
C ALA A 543 23.74 44.21 -7.00
N ALA A 544 22.48 43.81 -7.15
CA ALA A 544 21.91 42.57 -6.62
C ALA A 544 22.57 41.32 -7.23
N TRP A 545 23.40 40.60 -6.47
CA TRP A 545 23.88 39.27 -6.89
C TRP A 545 22.78 38.21 -6.68
N GLU A 546 22.59 37.33 -7.66
CA GLU A 546 21.67 36.19 -7.53
C GLU A 546 22.32 35.12 -6.63
N SER A 547 21.69 34.81 -5.49
CA SER A 547 22.08 33.70 -4.62
C SER A 547 20.96 32.67 -4.53
N PHE A 548 21.30 31.40 -4.74
CA PHE A 548 20.39 30.26 -4.75
C PHE A 548 20.78 29.26 -3.66
N ARG A 549 19.80 28.56 -3.07
CA ARG A 549 20.05 27.58 -2.00
C ARG A 549 19.88 26.14 -2.51
N GLY A 550 20.98 25.45 -2.79
CA GLY A 550 20.96 24.01 -3.08
C GLY A 550 20.10 23.64 -4.30
N ASN A 551 19.78 22.35 -4.45
CA ASN A 551 19.37 21.68 -5.69
C ASN A 551 18.12 22.22 -6.41
N ASP A 552 17.37 23.13 -5.80
CA ASP A 552 16.20 23.79 -6.38
C ASP A 552 16.61 25.17 -6.93
N TRP A 553 16.99 25.18 -8.20
CA TRP A 553 17.52 26.35 -8.92
C TRP A 553 16.49 27.48 -9.13
N ASP A 554 15.22 27.30 -8.71
CA ASP A 554 14.15 28.28 -8.90
C ASP A 554 13.72 29.04 -7.62
N ASN A 555 14.26 28.70 -6.44
CA ASN A 555 13.84 29.33 -5.18
C ASN A 555 14.72 30.54 -4.81
N ARG A 556 14.30 31.74 -5.19
CA ARG A 556 15.04 33.01 -4.99
C ARG A 556 14.89 33.63 -3.58
N GLY A 557 14.07 33.05 -2.71
CA GLY A 557 13.72 33.64 -1.40
C GLY A 557 12.93 34.95 -1.52
N GLU A 558 12.30 35.39 -0.42
CA GLU A 558 11.67 36.71 -0.35
C GLU A 558 12.77 37.78 -0.22
N ALA A 559 12.76 38.79 -1.09
CA ALA A 559 13.73 39.88 -1.08
C ALA A 559 13.27 41.01 -0.15
N LEU A 560 14.07 41.33 0.86
CA LEU A 560 13.80 42.39 1.82
C LEU A 560 14.84 43.50 1.66
N LEU A 561 14.37 44.71 1.32
CA LEU A 561 15.20 45.92 1.21
C LEU A 561 15.30 46.61 2.58
N VAL A 562 16.50 46.97 3.02
CA VAL A 562 16.72 47.39 4.42
C VAL A 562 17.44 48.71 4.57
N LEU A 563 16.86 49.56 5.43
CA LEU A 563 17.45 50.75 6.02
C LEU A 563 17.87 50.45 7.48
N ASP A 564 18.82 51.21 8.03
CA ASP A 564 19.36 50.97 9.38
C ASP A 564 18.25 50.89 10.45
N GLY A 565 18.35 49.88 11.33
CA GLY A 565 17.35 49.58 12.36
C GLY A 565 16.17 48.70 11.91
N GLY A 566 16.24 48.10 10.72
CA GLY A 566 15.18 47.23 10.19
C GLY A 566 14.92 45.96 11.02
N MET A 567 13.63 45.69 11.29
CA MET A 567 13.13 44.49 11.97
C MET A 567 12.33 43.64 10.99
N PHE A 568 12.67 42.37 10.84
CA PHE A 568 12.04 41.45 9.90
C PHE A 568 11.61 40.16 10.56
N GLU A 569 10.55 39.54 10.08
CA GLU A 569 10.05 38.27 10.62
C GLU A 569 10.54 37.09 9.79
N VAL A 570 11.09 36.06 10.44
CA VAL A 570 11.48 34.82 9.77
C VAL A 570 10.43 33.75 10.02
N ARG A 571 9.88 33.21 8.93
CA ARG A 571 8.81 32.21 8.98
C ARG A 571 9.34 30.80 9.19
N ALA A 572 8.84 30.11 10.22
CA ALA A 572 9.00 28.67 10.37
C ALA A 572 8.12 27.93 9.36
N LEU A 573 8.69 26.96 8.65
CA LEU A 573 8.00 26.12 7.67
C LEU A 573 7.35 24.88 8.31
N GLY A 574 7.87 24.43 9.45
CA GLY A 574 7.37 23.26 10.18
C GLY A 574 8.45 22.56 10.98
N ALA A 575 8.06 21.56 11.78
CA ALA A 575 8.99 20.71 12.49
C ALA A 575 9.82 19.86 11.52
N LYS A 576 11.12 19.72 11.78
CA LYS A 576 11.99 18.78 11.05
C LYS A 576 11.65 17.37 11.50
N GLY A 577 11.05 16.58 10.61
CA GLY A 577 10.99 15.13 10.77
C GLY A 577 12.40 14.56 10.63
N TYR A 578 13.00 14.08 11.71
CA TYR A 578 14.29 13.40 11.63
C TYR A 578 14.13 12.04 10.95
N PHE A 579 14.52 11.97 9.67
CA PHE A 579 15.41 10.90 9.21
C PHE A 579 16.85 11.39 9.41
N MET A 580 17.66 10.52 9.99
CA MET A 580 19.04 10.72 10.45
C MET A 580 19.87 11.75 9.67
N GLU A 581 20.48 12.68 10.39
CA GLU A 581 21.69 13.37 9.96
C GLU A 581 22.74 12.31 9.63
N ARG A 582 23.03 12.10 8.34
CA ARG A 582 24.14 11.25 7.92
C ARG A 582 25.41 11.90 8.44
N SER A 583 26.03 11.29 9.45
CA SER A 583 27.43 11.54 9.73
C SER A 583 28.22 11.23 8.44
N LYS A 584 29.16 12.13 8.13
CA LYS A 584 29.98 12.14 6.90
C LYS A 584 30.30 10.72 6.42
N PHE A 585 29.95 10.43 5.18
CA PHE A 585 30.27 9.16 4.51
C PHE A 585 31.78 8.89 4.63
N SER A 586 32.13 7.79 5.28
CA SER A 586 33.50 7.28 5.37
C SER A 586 33.54 5.95 4.64
N ILE A 587 34.48 5.77 3.72
CA ILE A 587 34.66 4.51 2.96
C ILE A 587 34.84 3.31 3.91
N LEU A 588 35.36 3.53 5.12
CA LEU A 588 35.49 2.51 6.16
C LEU A 588 34.14 2.03 6.76
N SER A 589 33.05 2.79 6.64
CA SER A 589 31.74 2.35 7.15
C SER A 589 31.09 1.27 6.28
N ILE A 590 31.47 1.20 5.00
CA ILE A 590 31.05 0.15 4.05
C ILE A 590 31.55 -1.22 4.51
N LEU A 591 32.79 -1.27 5.02
CA LEU A 591 33.42 -2.50 5.53
C LEU A 591 32.83 -2.97 6.87
N ARG A 592 32.07 -2.13 7.56
CA ARG A 592 31.42 -2.49 8.84
C ARG A 592 29.99 -3.03 8.65
N GLN A 593 29.44 -2.99 7.44
CA GLN A 593 28.10 -3.53 7.18
C GLN A 593 28.18 -5.01 6.80
N PRO A 594 27.61 -5.91 7.64
CA PRO A 594 27.77 -7.36 7.45
C PRO A 594 27.27 -7.84 6.09
N MET A 595 26.20 -7.24 5.58
CA MET A 595 25.59 -7.60 4.29
C MET A 595 26.43 -7.19 3.08
N ILE A 596 27.14 -6.06 3.16
CA ILE A 596 28.03 -5.62 2.08
C ILE A 596 29.31 -6.46 2.10
N LEU A 597 29.84 -6.76 3.29
CA LEU A 597 30.98 -7.66 3.44
C LEU A 597 30.64 -9.06 2.91
N LEU A 598 29.45 -9.57 3.22
CA LEU A 598 28.95 -10.84 2.69
C LEU A 598 28.81 -10.81 1.17
N GLY A 599 28.32 -9.69 0.61
CA GLY A 599 28.24 -9.46 -0.83
C GLY A 599 29.62 -9.47 -1.50
N LEU A 600 30.62 -8.76 -0.94
CA LEU A 600 31.98 -8.71 -1.47
C LEU A 600 32.72 -10.05 -1.35
N VAL A 601 32.53 -10.79 -0.25
CA VAL A 601 33.07 -12.14 -0.07
C VAL A 601 32.42 -13.10 -1.06
N SER A 602 31.10 -13.02 -1.25
CA SER A 602 30.39 -13.83 -2.24
C SER A 602 30.87 -13.51 -3.65
N MET A 603 31.10 -12.25 -3.97
CA MET A 603 31.65 -11.84 -5.27
C MET A 603 33.09 -12.35 -5.47
N GLY A 604 33.93 -12.30 -4.42
CA GLY A 604 35.28 -12.86 -4.44
C GLY A 604 35.30 -14.39 -4.61
N ILE A 605 34.32 -15.10 -4.06
CA ILE A 605 34.16 -16.55 -4.24
C ILE A 605 33.65 -16.86 -5.66
N PHE A 606 32.60 -16.19 -6.13
CA PHE A 606 32.00 -16.51 -7.42
C PHE A 606 32.85 -16.07 -8.62
N ILE A 607 33.58 -14.96 -8.50
CA ILE A 607 34.41 -14.42 -9.59
C ILE A 607 35.88 -14.83 -9.42
N GLY A 608 36.40 -14.83 -8.18
CA GLY A 608 37.81 -15.09 -7.91
C GLY A 608 38.17 -16.57 -7.84
N MET A 609 37.26 -17.45 -7.39
CA MET A 609 37.56 -18.89 -7.28
C MET A 609 37.79 -19.55 -8.65
N PRO A 610 37.00 -19.28 -9.70
CA PRO A 610 37.29 -19.78 -11.04
C PRO A 610 38.67 -19.32 -11.55
N TYR A 611 39.00 -18.04 -11.36
CA TYR A 611 40.29 -17.47 -11.77
C TYR A 611 41.48 -18.08 -11.00
N LEU A 612 41.32 -18.35 -9.70
CA LEU A 612 42.35 -19.00 -8.88
C LEU A 612 42.55 -20.46 -9.31
N VAL A 613 41.47 -21.19 -9.55
CA VAL A 613 41.54 -22.60 -10.02
C VAL A 613 42.18 -22.68 -11.40
N ASP A 614 41.90 -21.73 -12.29
CA ASP A 614 42.49 -21.71 -13.63
C ASP A 614 43.97 -21.33 -13.65
N ASN A 615 44.47 -20.65 -12.62
CA ASN A 615 45.87 -20.26 -12.47
C ASN A 615 46.62 -21.05 -11.39
N MET A 616 46.04 -22.12 -10.85
CA MET A 616 46.71 -23.00 -9.88
C MET A 616 47.75 -23.87 -10.58
N ASP A 617 48.91 -24.04 -9.93
CA ASP A 617 49.95 -24.97 -10.35
C ASP A 617 49.36 -26.40 -10.45
N PRO A 618 49.67 -27.16 -11.53
CA PRO A 618 49.14 -28.49 -11.77
C PRO A 618 49.10 -29.45 -10.57
N GLU A 619 50.13 -29.44 -9.70
CA GLU A 619 50.16 -30.31 -8.52
C GLU A 619 49.11 -29.91 -7.46
N MET A 620 48.93 -28.61 -7.21
CA MET A 620 47.88 -28.12 -6.30
C MET A 620 46.48 -28.33 -6.88
N ARG A 621 46.31 -28.25 -8.20
CA ARG A 621 45.01 -28.48 -8.85
C ARG A 621 44.60 -29.95 -8.73
N ALA A 622 45.56 -30.87 -8.88
CA ALA A 622 45.34 -32.29 -8.65
C ALA A 622 44.94 -32.59 -7.19
N GLU A 623 45.60 -31.98 -6.20
CA GLU A 623 45.26 -32.14 -4.78
C GLU A 623 43.88 -31.55 -4.44
N TRP A 624 43.51 -30.41 -5.05
CA TRP A 624 42.19 -29.80 -4.90
C TRP A 624 41.07 -30.68 -5.46
N ASP A 625 41.26 -31.24 -6.66
CA ASP A 625 40.30 -32.14 -7.29
C ASP A 625 40.14 -33.46 -6.53
N GLU A 626 41.23 -33.98 -5.94
CA GLU A 626 41.19 -35.16 -5.09
C GLU A 626 40.41 -34.91 -3.79
N ARG A 627 40.60 -33.73 -3.17
CA ARG A 627 39.82 -33.30 -2.00
C ARG A 627 38.34 -33.06 -2.29
N GLN A 628 37.98 -32.60 -3.50
CA GLN A 628 36.58 -32.49 -3.92
C GLN A 628 35.93 -33.88 -4.09
N LYS A 629 36.69 -34.86 -4.57
CA LYS A 629 36.22 -36.25 -4.69
C LYS A 629 36.08 -36.95 -3.33
N SER A 630 36.89 -36.59 -2.34
CA SER A 630 36.84 -37.21 -1.00
C SER A 630 35.76 -36.64 -0.08
N ASN A 631 34.99 -35.64 -0.50
CA ASN A 631 33.98 -34.96 0.34
C ASN A 631 32.55 -35.29 -0.16
N PRO A 632 31.75 -36.14 0.54
CA PRO A 632 30.49 -36.70 0.01
C PRO A 632 29.34 -35.68 -0.15
N MET A 633 29.57 -34.40 0.10
CA MET A 633 28.55 -33.35 0.17
C MET A 633 28.26 -32.62 -1.16
N ASN A 634 29.02 -32.87 -2.25
CA ASN A 634 28.75 -32.25 -3.55
C ASN A 634 27.95 -33.13 -4.53
N GLY A 635 27.72 -34.41 -4.20
CA GLY A 635 26.77 -35.27 -4.91
C GLY A 635 25.31 -35.08 -4.47
N ILE A 636 25.06 -34.26 -3.44
CA ILE A 636 23.77 -34.05 -2.77
C ILE A 636 23.32 -32.58 -2.90
N MET A 637 23.52 -31.97 -4.07
CA MET A 637 22.80 -30.75 -4.49
C MET A 637 21.99 -30.96 -5.78
N GLY A 638 21.92 -32.21 -6.27
CA GLY A 638 20.92 -32.66 -7.23
C GLY A 638 20.00 -33.64 -6.51
N SER A 639 18.69 -33.36 -6.51
CA SER A 639 17.61 -34.10 -5.86
C SER A 639 17.38 -33.81 -4.37
N ALA A 640 16.22 -33.23 -4.12
CA ALA A 640 15.60 -33.10 -2.82
C ALA A 640 15.29 -34.46 -2.21
N THR A 641 15.57 -34.63 -0.91
CA THR A 641 14.72 -35.26 0.14
C THR A 641 15.62 -35.60 1.34
N GLY A 642 15.20 -35.21 2.55
CA GLY A 642 16.02 -35.26 3.76
C GLY A 642 15.95 -36.55 4.57
N GLN A 643 16.82 -36.64 5.57
CA GLN A 643 16.47 -37.16 6.90
C GLN A 643 17.34 -36.53 8.01
N PRO A 644 16.85 -36.53 9.25
CA PRO A 644 17.29 -35.67 10.35
C PRO A 644 18.30 -36.36 11.27
N GLY A 645 19.18 -35.56 11.87
CA GLY A 645 19.95 -35.96 13.05
C GLY A 645 21.44 -35.73 12.93
N ALA A 646 21.89 -34.50 13.19
CA ALA A 646 23.13 -34.22 13.89
C ALA A 646 23.17 -32.73 14.19
N ASN A 647 23.23 -32.40 15.48
CA ASN A 647 23.47 -31.05 15.97
C ASN A 647 25.00 -30.94 16.21
N PRO A 648 25.79 -30.16 15.44
CA PRO A 648 27.19 -29.96 15.76
C PRO A 648 27.42 -28.50 16.15
N ILE A 649 26.72 -28.02 17.19
CA ILE A 649 27.24 -26.94 18.02
C ILE A 649 27.52 -27.56 19.39
N GLY A 650 28.65 -28.21 19.48
CA GLY A 650 29.14 -28.84 20.70
C GLY A 650 30.59 -29.23 20.48
N ASN A 651 31.48 -28.29 20.80
CA ASN A 651 32.94 -28.42 20.97
C ASN A 651 33.78 -27.45 20.12
N PHE A 652 33.46 -26.16 20.14
CA PHE A 652 34.45 -25.14 19.78
C PHE A 652 34.91 -24.43 21.06
N ASP A 653 36.12 -24.78 21.52
CA ASP A 653 36.75 -24.12 22.67
C ASP A 653 37.42 -22.82 22.22
N MET A 654 36.69 -21.73 22.43
CA MET A 654 37.09 -20.36 22.07
C MET A 654 38.34 -19.89 22.84
N ALA A 655 38.66 -20.49 23.99
CA ALA A 655 39.78 -20.06 24.83
C ALA A 655 41.14 -20.50 24.25
N ALA A 656 41.19 -21.67 23.62
CA ALA A 656 42.40 -22.19 22.98
C ALA A 656 42.78 -21.40 21.71
N PHE A 657 41.80 -20.88 20.98
CA PHE A 657 42.02 -20.09 19.76
C PHE A 657 42.60 -18.70 20.04
N LEU A 658 42.27 -18.09 21.18
CA LEU A 658 42.72 -16.74 21.53
C LEU A 658 44.13 -16.68 22.13
N ALA A 659 44.72 -17.82 22.53
CA ALA A 659 45.98 -17.87 23.29
C ALA A 659 47.25 -18.12 22.46
N GLY A 660 47.17 -18.19 21.12
CA GLY A 660 48.28 -18.20 20.15
C GLY A 660 49.64 -18.76 20.63
N SER A 661 49.87 -20.07 20.49
CA SER A 661 51.24 -20.63 20.53
C SER A 661 51.41 -21.86 19.64
N SER A 662 52.62 -21.98 19.08
CA SER A 662 53.05 -22.89 18.02
C SER A 662 53.58 -24.24 18.53
N LYS A 663 53.30 -25.32 17.76
CA LYS A 663 54.00 -26.61 17.58
C LYS A 663 54.79 -27.23 18.76
N LYS A 664 54.56 -28.53 19.03
CA LYS A 664 55.51 -29.64 18.74
C LYS A 664 55.04 -31.03 19.23
N ASP A 665 55.29 -32.01 18.37
CA ASP A 665 55.81 -33.38 18.55
C ASP A 665 55.13 -34.44 19.47
N ASP A 666 55.12 -35.65 18.87
CA ASP A 666 55.30 -37.00 19.42
C ASP A 666 54.12 -37.85 19.99
N ALA A 667 53.81 -38.88 19.18
CA ALA A 667 54.01 -40.30 19.45
C ALA A 667 53.10 -41.11 20.43
N ILE A 668 52.53 -42.19 19.85
CA ILE A 668 52.44 -43.60 20.32
C ILE A 668 51.59 -43.91 21.56
N ALA A 669 50.50 -44.68 21.37
CA ALA A 669 50.31 -46.07 21.87
C ALA A 669 48.82 -46.49 21.90
N ALA A 670 48.56 -47.71 21.45
CA ALA A 670 47.28 -48.43 21.52
C ALA A 670 47.22 -49.32 22.81
N PRO A 671 46.35 -50.35 22.92
CA PRO A 671 44.94 -50.30 23.36
C PRO A 671 44.65 -51.29 24.53
N SER A 672 43.47 -51.23 25.18
CA SER A 672 42.91 -52.40 25.89
C SER A 672 41.42 -52.29 26.20
N THR A 673 40.73 -53.42 26.01
CA THR A 673 39.29 -53.71 26.06
C THR A 673 38.78 -54.03 27.50
N PRO A 674 37.63 -54.72 27.76
CA PRO A 674 36.50 -54.12 28.49
C PRO A 674 36.06 -54.92 29.75
N SER A 675 35.22 -54.32 30.60
CA SER A 675 34.31 -54.98 31.57
C SER A 675 33.62 -53.86 32.35
N GLY A 676 32.39 -53.94 32.86
CA GLY A 676 31.39 -54.97 32.96
C GLY A 676 30.35 -54.47 33.98
N ASN A 677 29.11 -54.97 33.85
CA ASN A 677 28.07 -55.09 34.87
C ASN A 677 27.60 -53.89 35.73
N GLY A 678 26.27 -53.77 35.81
CA GLY A 678 25.61 -53.71 37.12
C GLY A 678 24.37 -52.81 37.24
N GLY A 679 23.20 -53.45 37.39
CA GLY A 679 22.05 -53.06 38.24
C GLY A 679 21.42 -51.68 38.03
N GLY A 680 20.14 -51.55 37.68
CA GLY A 680 19.01 -52.06 38.46
C GLY A 680 18.51 -50.97 39.43
N GLY A 681 17.37 -50.32 39.14
CA GLY A 681 16.80 -49.32 40.05
C GLY A 681 15.53 -48.65 39.54
N LYS A 682 14.39 -49.23 39.90
CA LYS A 682 13.02 -48.71 39.73
C LYS A 682 12.73 -47.47 40.61
N LYS A 683 11.75 -46.68 40.13
CA LYS A 683 10.63 -45.98 40.82
C LYS A 683 10.67 -44.45 41.02
N LYS A 684 9.64 -43.84 40.41
CA LYS A 684 8.70 -42.81 40.91
C LYS A 684 9.29 -41.46 41.36
N ARG A 685 8.96 -40.38 40.66
CA ARG A 685 7.67 -39.67 40.76
C ARG A 685 7.41 -38.87 39.50
#